data_AF-A0A0M5L832-F1
#
_entry.id   AF-A0A0M5L832-F1
#
_cell.length_a   1.000
_cell.length_b   1.000
_cell.length_c   1.000
_cell.angle_alpha   90.00
_cell.angle_beta   90.00
_cell.angle_gamma   90.00
#
_symmetry.space_group_name_H-M   'P 1'
#
loop_
_entity.id
_entity.type
_entity.pdbx_description
1 polymer ?
#
loop_
_entity_poly.entity_id
_entity_poly.type
_entity_poly.pdbx_seq_one_letter_code
_entity_poly.pdbx_strand_id
1 'polypeptide(L)'
;MFMSSSSSSHARRPQLSSFSYLHPPLPFPGLSFFNTRDKRVNFDSTRIICIAKSKPARTTPEYSDVLQTGLPLIVEDDIQEQEEPLEVSLENQIRQGVDIVKSMLGSMEDGETSISAYDTAWVALVENIHHPGSPQFPSSLQWIANNQLPDGSWGDPDVFLAHDRLINTLACVIALKKWNIHPHKCKRGLSFVKENISKLEKENEEHMLIGFEIAFPSLLEMAKKLGIEIPDDSPALQDIYTKRDLKLTRIPKDIMHNVPTTLLYSLEGLPSLDWEKLVKLQCTDGSFLFSPSSTACALMHTKDGNCFSYINNLVHKFNGGVPTVYPVDLFEHIWCVDRLQRLGISRFFHPEIKECLGYVHRYWTKDGICWARNSRVQDIDDTAMGFRLLRLHGYEVSPDVFKQFRKGDEFVCFMGQSNQAITGIYNLYRASQMMFPEETILEEAKKFSVNFLREKRAASELLDKWIITKDLPNEVGFALDVPWYACLPRVETRLYIEQYGGQDDVWIGKTLYRMPYVNNNVYLELAKLDYNNCQSLHRIEWDNIQKWYEGYNLGGFGVNKRSLLRTYFLATSNIFEPERSVERLTWAKTAILVQAIASYFENSREERIEFANEFQKFPNTRGYINGRRLDVKQATKGLIEMVFATLNQFSLDALVVHGEDITHHLYQSWEKWVLTWQEGGDRREGEAELLVQTINLMAGHTHSQEEELYERLFKLTNTVCHQLGHYHHLNKDKQPQQVEDNGGYNNSNPESISKLQIESDMRELVQLVLNSSDGMDSNIKQTFLAVTKSFYYTAFTHPGTVNYHIAKVLFERVV
;
A
#
# COMPACT_ATOMS: atom_id res chain seq x y z
N MET A 1 50.57 -7.11 12.65
CA MET A 1 51.89 -7.78 12.66
C MET A 1 51.98 -8.60 13.94
N PHE A 2 51.85 -9.92 13.80
CA PHE A 2 52.18 -11.04 14.73
C PHE A 2 51.71 -10.97 16.21
N MET A 3 50.69 -11.76 16.60
CA MET A 3 50.73 -13.18 17.06
C MET A 3 51.35 -13.34 18.46
N SER A 4 50.94 -14.22 19.38
CA SER A 4 49.82 -15.15 19.59
C SER A 4 50.09 -15.90 20.92
N SER A 5 49.05 -16.47 21.56
CA SER A 5 49.01 -17.67 22.46
C SER A 5 47.99 -17.43 23.60
N SER A 6 46.76 -17.97 23.54
CA SER A 6 46.26 -19.35 23.63
C SER A 6 46.17 -19.90 25.06
N SER A 7 44.94 -20.01 25.58
CA SER A 7 44.53 -21.10 26.48
C SER A 7 43.04 -21.44 26.30
N SER A 8 42.82 -22.64 25.74
CA SER A 8 41.76 -23.60 26.03
C SER A 8 40.36 -23.13 26.48
N SER A 9 39.37 -23.28 25.59
CA SER A 9 38.05 -23.80 25.99
C SER A 9 37.55 -24.77 24.92
N HIS A 10 37.42 -26.03 25.32
CA HIS A 10 36.81 -27.09 24.53
C HIS A 10 35.40 -27.37 25.04
N ALA A 11 34.48 -27.40 24.07
CA ALA A 11 33.32 -28.28 23.98
C ALA A 11 32.21 -28.17 25.06
N ARG A 12 31.06 -27.65 24.64
CA ARG A 12 29.78 -28.38 24.70
C ARG A 12 28.89 -27.99 23.52
N ARG A 13 28.60 -29.00 22.67
CA ARG A 13 27.53 -28.99 21.67
C ARG A 13 26.17 -28.98 22.38
N PRO A 14 25.12 -28.32 21.86
CA PRO A 14 23.77 -28.62 22.28
C PRO A 14 23.31 -29.90 21.56
N GLN A 15 23.15 -30.97 22.33
CA GLN A 15 22.40 -32.15 21.87
C GLN A 15 20.91 -31.87 22.05
N LEU A 16 20.17 -32.00 20.94
CA LEU A 16 18.75 -32.25 20.92
C LEU A 16 18.48 -33.57 21.65
N SER A 17 17.84 -33.50 22.82
CA SER A 17 17.32 -34.66 23.55
C SER A 17 15.82 -34.51 23.73
N SER A 18 15.11 -35.49 23.20
CA SER A 18 13.70 -35.81 23.40
C SER A 18 13.31 -35.80 24.88
N PHE A 19 12.35 -34.93 25.22
CA PHE A 19 11.56 -35.03 26.44
C PHE A 19 10.14 -35.46 26.06
N SER A 20 9.89 -36.76 26.15
CA SER A 20 8.57 -37.33 26.31
C SER A 20 8.28 -37.41 27.81
N TYR A 21 7.52 -36.45 28.34
CA TYR A 21 6.79 -36.62 29.59
C TYR A 21 5.32 -36.31 29.36
N LEU A 22 4.52 -37.30 29.76
CA LEU A 22 3.07 -37.38 29.70
C LEU A 22 2.42 -36.20 30.44
N HIS A 23 1.68 -35.38 29.70
CA HIS A 23 0.53 -34.66 30.23
C HIS A 23 -0.74 -35.22 29.57
N PRO A 24 -1.76 -35.63 30.36
CA PRO A 24 -3.03 -36.05 29.81
C PRO A 24 -3.76 -34.84 29.21
N PRO A 25 -4.56 -35.02 28.15
CA PRO A 25 -5.30 -33.92 27.57
C PRO A 25 -6.38 -33.47 28.54
N LEU A 26 -6.33 -32.20 28.91
CA LEU A 26 -7.44 -31.51 29.59
C LEU A 26 -8.68 -31.57 28.70
N PRO A 27 -9.87 -31.86 29.26
CA PRO A 27 -11.08 -31.92 28.47
C PRO A 27 -11.51 -30.49 28.14
N PHE A 28 -11.48 -30.14 26.86
CA PHE A 28 -12.22 -29.01 26.32
C PHE A 28 -13.72 -29.24 26.55
N PRO A 29 -14.43 -28.34 27.26
CA PRO A 29 -15.87 -28.30 27.22
C PRO A 29 -16.31 -27.34 26.11
N GLY A 30 -17.06 -27.87 25.13
CA GLY A 30 -18.03 -27.09 24.37
C GLY A 30 -17.53 -26.41 23.09
N LEU A 31 -17.60 -27.14 21.99
CA LEU A 31 -18.20 -26.69 20.72
C LEU A 31 -18.44 -27.94 19.87
N SER A 32 -19.58 -28.59 20.11
CA SER A 32 -20.03 -29.73 19.32
C SER A 32 -20.44 -29.25 17.92
N PHE A 33 -19.71 -29.72 16.90
CA PHE A 33 -20.20 -29.75 15.53
C PHE A 33 -21.44 -30.63 15.46
N PHE A 34 -22.62 -30.00 15.52
CA PHE A 34 -23.88 -30.65 15.17
C PHE A 34 -24.11 -30.53 13.67
N ASN A 35 -24.26 -31.70 13.05
CA ASN A 35 -25.02 -31.96 11.82
C ASN A 35 -25.98 -30.82 11.41
N THR A 36 -25.67 -30.11 10.34
CA THR A 36 -26.65 -29.28 9.63
C THR A 36 -27.20 -30.04 8.44
N ARG A 37 -28.20 -30.88 8.74
CA ARG A 37 -29.31 -31.13 7.82
C ARG A 37 -30.25 -29.93 7.89
N ASP A 38 -30.56 -29.37 6.72
CA ASP A 38 -31.77 -28.62 6.38
C ASP A 38 -32.41 -27.77 7.49
N LYS A 39 -32.09 -26.47 7.51
CA LYS A 39 -33.10 -25.43 7.76
C LYS A 39 -32.87 -24.21 6.87
N ARG A 40 -33.84 -24.02 5.97
CA ARG A 40 -34.07 -22.81 5.19
C ARG A 40 -34.13 -21.60 6.14
N VAL A 41 -33.27 -20.62 5.89
CA VAL A 41 -33.52 -19.22 6.26
C VAL A 41 -33.66 -18.47 4.95
N ASN A 42 -34.91 -18.11 4.63
CA ASN A 42 -35.22 -17.14 3.59
C ASN A 42 -34.63 -15.80 4.02
N PHE A 43 -33.48 -15.43 3.48
CA PHE A 43 -33.18 -14.03 3.21
C PHE A 43 -33.68 -13.74 1.81
N ASP A 44 -34.72 -12.91 1.73
CA ASP A 44 -35.15 -12.27 0.49
C ASP A 44 -33.97 -11.48 -0.07
N SER A 45 -33.23 -12.09 -1.00
CA SER A 45 -32.27 -11.38 -1.82
C SER A 45 -33.05 -10.67 -2.92
N THR A 46 -33.46 -9.44 -2.63
CA THR A 46 -33.71 -8.45 -3.67
C THR A 46 -32.45 -8.33 -4.52
N ARG A 47 -32.52 -8.92 -5.71
CA ARG A 47 -31.58 -8.79 -6.81
C ARG A 47 -31.28 -7.30 -7.07
N ILE A 48 -30.19 -6.79 -6.51
CA ILE A 48 -29.57 -5.55 -7.00
C ILE A 48 -28.63 -5.98 -8.12
N ILE A 49 -29.16 -5.97 -9.34
CA ILE A 49 -28.38 -6.02 -10.57
C ILE A 49 -27.73 -4.64 -10.71
N CYS A 50 -26.51 -4.48 -10.20
CA CYS A 50 -25.68 -3.32 -10.50
C CYS A 50 -25.16 -3.43 -11.94
N ILE A 51 -25.93 -2.92 -12.90
CA ILE A 51 -25.42 -2.59 -14.23
C ILE A 51 -24.73 -1.22 -14.11
N ALA A 52 -23.45 -1.22 -13.76
CA ALA A 52 -22.60 -0.06 -13.97
C ALA A 52 -22.24 0.00 -15.47
N LYS A 53 -23.04 0.75 -16.24
CA LYS A 53 -22.62 1.18 -17.58
C LYS A 53 -21.54 2.25 -17.39
N SER A 54 -20.28 1.92 -17.67
CA SER A 54 -19.24 2.92 -17.86
C SER A 54 -19.66 3.84 -19.01
N LYS A 55 -19.77 5.14 -18.72
CA LYS A 55 -19.79 6.18 -19.77
C LYS A 55 -18.33 6.59 -20.00
N PRO A 56 -17.88 6.71 -21.25
CA PRO A 56 -16.53 7.16 -21.53
C PRO A 56 -16.38 8.61 -21.08
N ALA A 57 -15.20 8.94 -20.55
CA ALA A 57 -14.80 10.29 -20.19
C ALA A 57 -14.97 11.22 -21.41
N ARG A 58 -16.10 11.95 -21.44
CA ARG A 58 -16.27 13.11 -22.31
C ARG A 58 -15.84 14.32 -21.51
N THR A 59 -14.75 14.93 -21.96
CA THR A 59 -14.46 16.37 -21.91
C THR A 59 -15.32 17.13 -20.91
N THR A 60 -14.80 17.35 -19.70
CA THR A 60 -15.37 18.21 -18.67
C THR A 60 -15.70 19.60 -19.24
N PRO A 61 -16.98 19.97 -19.39
CA PRO A 61 -17.37 21.36 -19.53
C PRO A 61 -17.71 21.90 -18.12
N GLU A 62 -16.99 22.93 -17.70
CA GLU A 62 -17.42 23.96 -16.75
C GLU A 62 -18.17 23.48 -15.48
N TYR A 63 -17.40 23.21 -14.42
CA TYR A 63 -17.87 23.37 -13.04
C TYR A 63 -17.97 24.87 -12.73
N SER A 64 -19.03 25.54 -13.22
CA SER A 64 -19.33 26.93 -12.89
C SER A 64 -20.52 27.11 -11.94
N ASP A 65 -21.24 26.05 -11.57
CA ASP A 65 -22.45 26.15 -10.73
C ASP A 65 -22.32 25.54 -9.32
N VAL A 66 -21.09 25.34 -8.83
CA VAL A 66 -20.81 25.12 -7.40
C VAL A 66 -19.85 26.21 -6.97
N LEU A 67 -20.35 27.22 -6.24
CA LEU A 67 -19.64 28.38 -5.66
C LEU A 67 -19.74 29.70 -6.45
N GLN A 68 -20.94 30.29 -6.49
CA GLN A 68 -21.07 31.73 -6.29
C GLN A 68 -21.68 31.95 -4.90
N THR A 69 -20.88 32.49 -3.99
CA THR A 69 -21.24 32.87 -2.61
C THR A 69 -21.76 31.75 -1.69
N GLY A 70 -20.89 31.16 -0.87
CA GLY A 70 -21.32 30.38 0.30
C GLY A 70 -20.39 29.23 0.63
N LEU A 71 -19.89 29.20 1.86
CA LEU A 71 -19.37 27.97 2.48
C LEU A 71 -20.39 26.83 2.28
N PRO A 72 -19.97 25.55 2.26
CA PRO A 72 -20.92 24.44 2.25
C PRO A 72 -21.90 24.66 3.41
N LEU A 73 -23.17 24.92 3.05
CA LEU A 73 -24.27 24.99 3.99
C LEU A 73 -24.40 23.60 4.61
N ILE A 74 -24.08 23.53 5.90
CA ILE A 74 -24.43 22.40 6.75
C ILE A 74 -25.94 22.26 6.65
N VAL A 75 -26.41 21.21 6.01
CA VAL A 75 -27.78 20.74 6.21
C VAL A 75 -27.73 19.97 7.52
N GLU A 76 -28.16 20.62 8.59
CA GLU A 76 -28.54 19.96 9.83
C GLU A 76 -29.80 19.14 9.56
N ASP A 77 -29.66 17.97 8.93
CA ASP A 77 -30.69 16.94 8.98
C ASP A 77 -29.97 15.62 9.30
N ASP A 78 -30.46 14.96 10.35
CA ASP A 78 -30.02 13.69 10.93
C ASP A 78 -28.83 13.72 11.93
N ILE A 79 -28.96 14.49 13.01
CA ILE A 79 -28.44 14.07 14.33
C ILE A 79 -29.66 13.69 15.17
N GLN A 80 -30.11 12.43 15.06
CA GLN A 80 -30.95 11.84 16.09
C GLN A 80 -30.05 11.44 17.26
N GLU A 81 -30.24 12.08 18.40
CA GLU A 81 -29.76 11.64 19.71
C GLU A 81 -30.29 10.21 20.00
N GLN A 82 -29.52 9.20 19.60
CA GLN A 82 -29.58 7.84 20.14
C GLN A 82 -28.18 7.48 20.65
N GLU A 83 -27.72 8.19 21.69
CA GLU A 83 -26.31 8.32 22.07
C GLU A 83 -25.71 7.17 22.91
N GLU A 84 -26.38 6.03 23.14
CA GLU A 84 -25.74 4.94 23.92
C GLU A 84 -25.73 3.53 23.28
N PRO A 85 -26.76 3.05 22.54
CA PRO A 85 -26.72 1.69 21.99
C PRO A 85 -25.84 1.55 20.74
N LEU A 86 -25.70 2.63 19.95
CA LEU A 86 -25.05 2.62 18.64
C LEU A 86 -23.52 2.70 18.73
N GLU A 87 -22.98 3.53 19.63
CA GLU A 87 -21.53 3.68 19.83
C GLU A 87 -20.89 2.39 20.34
N VAL A 88 -21.47 1.78 21.39
CA VAL A 88 -21.03 0.48 21.91
C VAL A 88 -21.09 -0.60 20.84
N SER A 89 -22.06 -0.54 19.92
CA SER A 89 -22.15 -1.49 18.80
C SER A 89 -21.01 -1.30 17.80
N LEU A 90 -20.67 -0.06 17.44
CA LEU A 90 -19.63 0.25 16.47
C LEU A 90 -18.24 -0.15 16.98
N GLU A 91 -17.90 0.19 18.22
CA GLU A 91 -16.62 -0.20 18.83
C GLU A 91 -16.46 -1.72 18.86
N ASN A 92 -17.54 -2.44 19.18
CA ASN A 92 -17.54 -3.90 19.17
C ASN A 92 -17.33 -4.46 17.75
N GLN A 93 -17.89 -3.85 16.71
CA GLN A 93 -17.67 -4.25 15.32
C GLN A 93 -16.23 -4.01 14.88
N ILE A 94 -15.66 -2.83 15.19
CA ILE A 94 -14.25 -2.52 14.91
C ILE A 94 -13.35 -3.53 15.63
N ARG A 95 -13.60 -3.80 16.92
CA ARG A 95 -12.81 -4.79 17.68
C ARG A 95 -12.89 -6.19 17.06
N GLN A 96 -14.09 -6.65 16.70
CA GLN A 96 -14.25 -7.96 16.04
C GLN A 96 -13.50 -8.02 14.70
N GLY A 97 -13.58 -6.97 13.89
CA GLY A 97 -12.82 -6.86 12.64
C GLY A 97 -11.32 -6.93 12.89
N VAL A 98 -10.81 -6.18 13.88
CA VAL A 98 -9.40 -6.21 14.29
C VAL A 98 -8.98 -7.60 14.74
N ASP A 99 -9.76 -8.29 15.56
CA ASP A 99 -9.44 -9.64 16.04
C ASP A 99 -9.36 -10.65 14.89
N ILE A 100 -10.25 -10.55 13.89
CA ILE A 100 -10.21 -11.39 12.69
C ILE A 100 -8.92 -11.13 11.90
N VAL A 101 -8.58 -9.86 11.64
CA VAL A 101 -7.38 -9.51 10.89
C VAL A 101 -6.10 -9.93 11.63
N LYS A 102 -6.05 -9.78 12.96
CA LYS A 102 -4.93 -10.30 13.76
C LYS A 102 -4.79 -11.80 13.63
N SER A 103 -5.90 -12.53 13.66
CA SER A 103 -5.88 -13.98 13.44
C SER A 103 -5.40 -14.35 12.04
N MET A 104 -5.76 -13.56 11.01
CA MET A 104 -5.27 -13.77 9.65
C MET A 104 -3.75 -13.59 9.60
N LEU A 105 -3.24 -12.45 10.07
CA LEU A 105 -1.80 -12.14 10.07
C LEU A 105 -0.99 -13.14 10.89
N GLY A 106 -1.47 -13.51 12.08
CA GLY A 106 -0.81 -14.48 12.95
C GLY A 106 -0.85 -15.93 12.43
N SER A 107 -1.63 -16.21 11.39
CA SER A 107 -1.72 -17.53 10.74
C SER A 107 -0.94 -17.61 9.42
N MET A 108 -0.24 -16.55 9.02
CA MET A 108 0.51 -16.51 7.76
C MET A 108 1.65 -17.53 7.77
N GLU A 109 1.74 -18.31 6.70
CA GLU A 109 2.79 -19.32 6.47
C GLU A 109 3.37 -19.16 5.05
N ASP A 110 3.18 -20.17 4.22
CA ASP A 110 3.63 -20.25 2.83
C ASP A 110 2.67 -19.54 1.84
N GLY A 111 1.61 -18.91 2.36
CA GLY A 111 0.60 -18.16 1.61
C GLY A 111 -0.75 -18.87 1.50
N GLU A 112 -1.83 -18.08 1.56
CA GLU A 112 -3.21 -18.47 1.29
C GLU A 112 -3.62 -18.03 -0.11
N THR A 113 -3.97 -19.00 -0.96
CA THR A 113 -4.25 -18.75 -2.38
C THR A 113 -5.27 -19.75 -2.94
N SER A 114 -6.01 -19.33 -3.97
CA SER A 114 -6.98 -20.19 -4.64
C SER A 114 -6.34 -21.30 -5.48
N ILE A 115 -7.07 -22.40 -5.67
CA ILE A 115 -6.62 -23.56 -6.45
C ILE A 115 -6.68 -23.30 -7.96
N SER A 116 -5.65 -23.72 -8.68
CA SER A 116 -5.60 -23.73 -10.15
C SER A 116 -6.06 -25.09 -10.67
N ALA A 117 -7.15 -25.10 -11.44
CA ALA A 117 -7.65 -26.34 -12.05
C ALA A 117 -6.69 -26.85 -13.14
N TYR A 118 -6.03 -25.95 -13.87
CA TYR A 118 -4.98 -26.25 -14.83
C TYR A 118 -3.79 -26.98 -14.19
N ASP A 119 -3.24 -26.44 -13.11
CA ASP A 119 -2.11 -27.05 -12.40
C ASP A 119 -2.49 -28.38 -11.76
N THR A 120 -3.69 -28.43 -11.16
CA THR A 120 -4.23 -29.67 -10.57
C THR A 120 -4.40 -30.75 -11.63
N ALA A 121 -4.77 -30.40 -12.86
CA ALA A 121 -4.84 -31.33 -13.98
C ALA A 121 -3.46 -31.86 -14.40
N TRP A 122 -2.43 -31.02 -14.43
CA TRP A 122 -1.05 -31.47 -14.69
C TRP A 122 -0.54 -32.42 -13.60
N VAL A 123 -0.82 -32.14 -12.33
CA VAL A 123 -0.52 -33.06 -11.22
C VAL A 123 -1.28 -34.38 -11.36
N ALA A 124 -2.55 -34.32 -11.75
CA ALA A 124 -3.38 -35.50 -11.96
C ALA A 124 -2.90 -36.39 -13.13
N LEU A 125 -2.11 -35.87 -14.08
CA LEU A 125 -1.54 -36.64 -15.18
C LEU A 125 -0.33 -37.49 -14.78
N VAL A 126 0.30 -37.22 -13.63
CA VAL A 126 1.50 -37.94 -13.19
C VAL A 126 1.16 -39.41 -12.95
N GLU A 127 1.80 -40.31 -13.70
CA GLU A 127 1.70 -41.75 -13.48
C GLU A 127 2.47 -42.18 -12.23
N ASN A 128 1.93 -43.15 -11.50
CA ASN A 128 2.52 -43.69 -10.30
C ASN A 128 3.91 -44.29 -10.60
N ILE A 129 4.92 -43.85 -9.86
CA ILE A 129 6.33 -44.19 -10.08
C ILE A 129 6.57 -45.70 -9.88
N HIS A 130 5.82 -46.34 -8.98
CA HIS A 130 5.96 -47.75 -8.64
C HIS A 130 4.92 -48.65 -9.31
N HIS A 131 3.79 -48.08 -9.77
CA HIS A 131 2.69 -48.81 -10.40
C HIS A 131 2.22 -48.11 -11.70
N PRO A 132 2.99 -48.24 -12.80
CA PRO A 132 2.63 -47.66 -14.09
C PRO A 132 1.21 -48.00 -14.52
N GLY A 133 0.51 -47.04 -15.11
CA GLY A 133 -0.90 -47.18 -15.48
C GLY A 133 -1.91 -46.85 -14.38
N SER A 134 -1.47 -46.30 -13.24
CA SER A 134 -2.33 -45.69 -12.23
C SER A 134 -1.89 -44.25 -11.89
N PRO A 135 -2.79 -43.35 -11.46
CA PRO A 135 -2.41 -41.99 -11.10
C PRO A 135 -1.59 -41.96 -9.81
N GLN A 136 -0.50 -41.19 -9.79
CA GLN A 136 0.29 -40.94 -8.58
C GLN A 136 -0.50 -40.17 -7.51
N PHE A 137 -1.38 -39.27 -7.95
CA PHE A 137 -2.17 -38.38 -7.10
C PHE A 137 -3.69 -38.52 -7.40
N PRO A 138 -4.35 -39.61 -6.97
CA PRO A 138 -5.77 -39.83 -7.26
C PRO A 138 -6.69 -38.76 -6.63
N SER A 139 -6.28 -38.14 -5.52
CA SER A 139 -7.01 -37.04 -4.89
C SER A 139 -7.14 -35.82 -5.81
N SER A 140 -6.17 -35.56 -6.69
CA SER A 140 -6.26 -34.47 -7.67
C SER A 140 -7.33 -34.73 -8.73
N LEU A 141 -7.52 -35.98 -9.16
CA LEU A 141 -8.64 -36.35 -10.03
C LEU A 141 -9.99 -36.18 -9.33
N GLN A 142 -10.06 -36.52 -8.04
CA GLN A 142 -11.26 -36.32 -7.24
C GLN A 142 -11.57 -34.83 -7.06
N TRP A 143 -10.54 -34.00 -6.85
CA TRP A 143 -10.70 -32.55 -6.79
C TRP A 143 -11.26 -32.00 -8.11
N ILE A 144 -10.69 -32.39 -9.26
CA ILE A 144 -11.18 -31.98 -10.58
C ILE A 144 -12.64 -32.39 -10.76
N ALA A 145 -12.99 -33.62 -10.38
CA ALA A 145 -14.35 -34.10 -10.48
C ALA A 145 -15.32 -33.25 -9.63
N ASN A 146 -14.92 -32.86 -8.43
CA ASN A 146 -15.79 -32.15 -7.49
C ASN A 146 -15.95 -30.65 -7.80
N ASN A 147 -15.02 -30.04 -8.55
CA ASN A 147 -14.97 -28.59 -8.77
C ASN A 147 -15.31 -28.14 -10.20
N GLN A 148 -16.03 -28.96 -10.97
CA GLN A 148 -16.57 -28.53 -12.27
C GLN A 148 -17.70 -27.51 -12.09
N LEU A 149 -17.62 -26.37 -12.77
CA LEU A 149 -18.62 -25.31 -12.73
C LEU A 149 -19.97 -25.74 -13.37
N PRO A 150 -21.07 -25.02 -13.08
CA PRO A 150 -22.40 -25.34 -13.63
C PRO A 150 -22.48 -25.35 -15.17
N ASP A 151 -21.70 -24.50 -15.84
CA ASP A 151 -21.60 -24.44 -17.31
C ASP A 151 -20.75 -25.55 -17.92
N GLY A 152 -20.12 -26.39 -17.10
CA GLY A 152 -19.24 -27.47 -17.52
C GLY A 152 -17.75 -27.10 -17.59
N SER A 153 -17.39 -25.83 -17.37
CA SER A 153 -16.01 -25.37 -17.33
C SER A 153 -15.33 -25.61 -15.97
N TRP A 154 -14.04 -25.29 -15.93
CA TRP A 154 -13.25 -25.06 -14.71
C TRP A 154 -12.56 -23.69 -14.84
N GLY A 155 -12.25 -23.05 -13.72
CA GLY A 155 -11.60 -21.73 -13.66
C GLY A 155 -12.12 -20.91 -12.48
N ASP A 156 -11.87 -19.59 -12.50
CA ASP A 156 -12.43 -18.67 -11.48
C ASP A 156 -13.97 -18.64 -11.58
N PRO A 157 -14.71 -18.84 -10.48
CA PRO A 157 -16.17 -18.92 -10.51
C PRO A 157 -16.84 -17.57 -10.73
N ASP A 158 -16.21 -16.47 -10.31
CA ASP A 158 -16.82 -15.14 -10.23
C ASP A 158 -16.47 -14.27 -11.43
N VAL A 159 -15.28 -14.47 -12.01
CA VAL A 159 -14.83 -13.76 -13.22
C VAL A 159 -14.76 -14.71 -14.41
N PHE A 160 -15.39 -14.30 -15.51
CA PHE A 160 -15.28 -15.00 -16.79
C PHE A 160 -14.20 -14.34 -17.64
N LEU A 161 -13.12 -15.08 -17.91
CA LEU A 161 -12.12 -14.75 -18.92
C LEU A 161 -11.97 -15.99 -19.82
N ALA A 162 -12.17 -15.86 -21.14
CA ALA A 162 -12.17 -17.02 -22.02
C ALA A 162 -10.81 -17.76 -21.99
N HIS A 163 -9.70 -17.02 -21.92
CA HIS A 163 -8.37 -17.61 -21.71
C HIS A 163 -8.35 -18.55 -20.49
N ASP A 164 -8.82 -18.07 -19.34
CA ASP A 164 -8.84 -18.83 -18.09
C ASP A 164 -9.76 -20.06 -18.19
N ARG A 165 -11.00 -19.87 -18.62
CA ARG A 165 -11.97 -20.96 -18.68
C ARG A 165 -11.53 -22.05 -19.66
N LEU A 166 -10.99 -21.69 -20.81
CA LEU A 166 -10.60 -22.66 -21.84
C LEU A 166 -9.37 -23.48 -21.43
N ILE A 167 -8.32 -22.85 -20.88
CA ILE A 167 -7.10 -23.57 -20.49
C ILE A 167 -7.35 -24.53 -19.32
N ASN A 168 -8.08 -24.06 -18.29
CA ASN A 168 -8.46 -24.89 -17.14
C ASN A 168 -9.32 -26.07 -17.58
N THR A 169 -10.36 -25.80 -18.38
CA THR A 169 -11.31 -26.84 -18.82
C THR A 169 -10.62 -27.89 -19.69
N LEU A 170 -9.79 -27.47 -20.64
CA LEU A 170 -9.10 -28.40 -21.54
C LEU A 170 -8.13 -29.31 -20.75
N ALA A 171 -7.37 -28.75 -19.82
CA ALA A 171 -6.47 -29.53 -18.96
C ALA A 171 -7.23 -30.56 -18.13
N CYS A 172 -8.34 -30.17 -17.49
CA CYS A 172 -9.18 -31.08 -16.70
C CYS A 172 -9.78 -32.20 -17.56
N VAL A 173 -10.26 -31.88 -18.76
CA VAL A 173 -10.81 -32.87 -19.71
C VAL A 173 -9.73 -33.88 -20.10
N ILE A 174 -8.51 -33.42 -20.40
CA ILE A 174 -7.36 -34.27 -20.72
C ILE A 174 -7.03 -35.21 -19.55
N ALA A 175 -6.94 -34.70 -18.32
CA ALA A 175 -6.66 -35.50 -17.13
C ALA A 175 -7.72 -36.59 -16.90
N LEU A 176 -9.01 -36.22 -16.93
CA LEU A 176 -10.11 -37.18 -16.78
C LEU A 176 -10.13 -38.23 -17.90
N LYS A 177 -9.85 -37.82 -19.15
CA LYS A 177 -9.81 -38.71 -20.31
C LYS A 177 -8.65 -39.69 -20.26
N LYS A 178 -7.45 -39.25 -19.89
CA LYS A 178 -6.24 -40.09 -19.75
C LYS A 178 -6.47 -41.28 -18.83
N TRP A 179 -7.21 -41.08 -17.74
CA TRP A 179 -7.52 -42.12 -16.76
C TRP A 179 -8.88 -42.81 -16.98
N ASN A 180 -9.64 -42.41 -18.00
CA ASN A 180 -10.99 -42.90 -18.30
C ASN A 180 -11.96 -42.80 -17.10
N ILE A 181 -11.91 -41.68 -16.38
CA ILE A 181 -12.70 -41.40 -15.18
C ILE A 181 -13.70 -40.27 -15.45
N HIS A 182 -14.90 -40.35 -14.85
CA HIS A 182 -15.99 -39.37 -14.98
C HIS A 182 -16.29 -38.92 -16.43
N PRO A 183 -16.65 -39.84 -17.35
CA PRO A 183 -16.86 -39.51 -18.76
C PRO A 183 -17.95 -38.44 -18.98
N HIS A 184 -18.95 -38.33 -18.10
CA HIS A 184 -19.97 -37.28 -18.17
C HIS A 184 -19.40 -35.88 -17.94
N LYS A 185 -18.43 -35.71 -17.02
CA LYS A 185 -17.76 -34.43 -16.77
C LYS A 185 -16.85 -34.05 -17.94
N CYS A 186 -16.12 -35.03 -18.47
CA CYS A 186 -15.33 -34.90 -19.69
C CYS A 186 -16.21 -34.40 -20.86
N LYS A 187 -17.40 -34.99 -21.07
CA LYS A 187 -18.34 -34.56 -22.12
C LYS A 187 -18.81 -33.12 -21.93
N ARG A 188 -19.17 -32.73 -20.69
CA ARG A 188 -19.61 -31.35 -20.38
C ARG A 188 -18.50 -30.34 -20.63
N GLY A 189 -17.28 -30.62 -20.15
CA GLY A 189 -16.12 -29.75 -20.39
C GLY A 189 -15.79 -29.62 -21.88
N LEU A 190 -15.87 -30.71 -22.63
CA LEU A 190 -15.65 -30.67 -24.08
C LEU A 190 -16.74 -29.86 -24.80
N SER A 191 -18.00 -29.93 -24.36
CA SER A 191 -19.08 -29.07 -24.89
C SER A 191 -18.75 -27.60 -24.65
N PHE A 192 -18.36 -27.26 -23.42
CA PHE A 192 -17.96 -25.91 -23.07
C PHE A 192 -16.82 -25.39 -23.96
N VAL A 193 -15.75 -26.18 -24.13
CA VAL A 193 -14.61 -25.80 -25.00
C VAL A 193 -15.09 -25.53 -26.42
N LYS A 194 -15.89 -26.42 -27.00
CA LYS A 194 -16.43 -26.26 -28.37
C LYS A 194 -17.29 -25.01 -28.54
N GLU A 195 -18.11 -24.70 -27.54
CA GLU A 195 -19.03 -23.56 -27.57
C GLU A 195 -18.32 -22.21 -27.33
N ASN A 196 -17.15 -22.22 -26.68
CA ASN A 196 -16.50 -20.99 -26.23
C ASN A 196 -15.14 -20.70 -26.88
N ILE A 197 -14.56 -21.62 -27.67
CA ILE A 197 -13.22 -21.44 -28.25
C ILE A 197 -13.10 -20.16 -29.11
N SER A 198 -14.16 -19.81 -29.85
CA SER A 198 -14.20 -18.61 -30.70
C SER A 198 -14.20 -17.29 -29.91
N LYS A 199 -14.45 -17.34 -28.59
CA LYS A 199 -14.40 -16.14 -27.74
C LYS A 199 -12.97 -15.63 -27.55
N LEU A 200 -11.94 -16.46 -27.74
CA LEU A 200 -10.54 -16.05 -27.66
C LEU A 200 -10.21 -14.88 -28.59
N GLU A 201 -10.90 -14.76 -29.73
CA GLU A 201 -10.69 -13.67 -30.70
C GLU A 201 -11.14 -12.29 -30.19
N LYS A 202 -11.95 -12.27 -29.12
CA LYS A 202 -12.53 -11.04 -28.55
C LYS A 202 -11.91 -10.64 -27.22
N GLU A 203 -11.07 -11.48 -26.65
CA GLU A 203 -10.46 -11.21 -25.36
C GLU A 203 -9.36 -10.16 -25.48
N ASN A 204 -9.21 -9.37 -24.41
CA ASN A 204 -8.13 -8.40 -24.32
C ASN A 204 -6.78 -9.13 -24.21
N GLU A 205 -5.84 -8.82 -25.10
CA GLU A 205 -4.49 -9.39 -25.10
C GLU A 205 -3.70 -9.04 -23.83
N GLU A 206 -3.99 -7.90 -23.19
CA GLU A 206 -3.28 -7.47 -21.98
C GLU A 206 -3.55 -8.45 -20.81
N HIS A 207 -4.78 -8.96 -20.70
CA HIS A 207 -5.17 -9.94 -19.69
C HIS A 207 -4.89 -11.39 -20.10
N MET A 208 -4.10 -11.62 -21.16
CA MET A 208 -3.70 -12.97 -21.53
C MET A 208 -2.83 -13.58 -20.43
N LEU A 209 -3.25 -14.77 -19.97
CA LEU A 209 -2.60 -15.50 -18.88
C LEU A 209 -1.12 -15.78 -19.14
N ILE A 210 -0.33 -15.92 -18.07
CA ILE A 210 1.11 -16.20 -18.17
C ILE A 210 1.33 -17.49 -18.96
N GLY A 211 2.06 -17.38 -20.07
CA GLY A 211 2.45 -18.53 -20.88
C GLY A 211 1.32 -19.15 -21.70
N PHE A 212 0.13 -18.53 -21.76
CA PHE A 212 -1.04 -19.07 -22.49
C PHE A 212 -0.71 -19.46 -23.94
N GLU A 213 0.03 -18.59 -24.65
CA GLU A 213 0.49 -18.79 -26.04
C GLU A 213 1.33 -20.05 -26.25
N ILE A 214 1.94 -20.59 -25.19
CA ILE A 214 2.76 -21.80 -25.27
C ILE A 214 2.01 -22.98 -24.65
N ALA A 215 1.39 -22.79 -23.49
CA ALA A 215 0.71 -23.84 -22.75
C ALA A 215 -0.56 -24.34 -23.47
N PHE A 216 -1.39 -23.43 -23.98
CA PHE A 216 -2.68 -23.80 -24.58
C PHE A 216 -2.52 -24.63 -25.86
N PRO A 217 -1.65 -24.27 -26.83
CA PRO A 217 -1.43 -25.13 -28.00
C PRO A 217 -0.81 -26.49 -27.66
N SER A 218 0.05 -26.55 -26.64
CA SER A 218 0.62 -27.82 -26.16
C SER A 218 -0.44 -28.73 -25.54
N LEU A 219 -1.44 -28.17 -24.84
CA LEU A 219 -2.63 -28.93 -24.41
C LEU A 219 -3.48 -29.40 -25.59
N LEU A 220 -3.69 -28.59 -26.63
CA LEU A 220 -4.44 -29.01 -27.83
C LEU A 220 -3.78 -30.21 -28.51
N GLU A 221 -2.45 -30.21 -28.63
CA GLU A 221 -1.70 -31.34 -29.16
C GLU A 221 -1.83 -32.60 -28.28
N MET A 222 -1.82 -32.43 -26.96
CA MET A 222 -2.06 -33.53 -26.02
C MET A 222 -3.48 -34.09 -26.14
N ALA A 223 -4.49 -33.21 -26.28
CA ALA A 223 -5.88 -33.58 -26.48
C ALA A 223 -6.04 -34.42 -27.77
N LYS A 224 -5.42 -33.98 -28.87
CA LYS A 224 -5.42 -34.68 -30.16
C LYS A 224 -4.82 -36.08 -30.04
N LYS A 225 -3.70 -36.24 -29.32
CA LYS A 225 -3.07 -37.55 -29.04
C LYS A 225 -3.99 -38.50 -28.24
N LEU A 226 -4.89 -37.96 -27.43
CA LEU A 226 -5.88 -38.73 -26.65
C LEU A 226 -7.22 -38.93 -27.39
N GLY A 227 -7.31 -38.54 -28.67
CA GLY A 227 -8.54 -38.66 -29.46
C GLY A 227 -9.66 -37.72 -28.99
N ILE A 228 -9.32 -36.58 -28.38
CA ILE A 228 -10.27 -35.52 -28.08
C ILE A 228 -10.34 -34.59 -29.29
N GLU A 229 -11.49 -34.56 -29.96
CA GLU A 229 -11.72 -33.70 -31.11
C GLU A 229 -12.16 -32.29 -30.69
N ILE A 230 -11.34 -31.30 -31.03
CA ILE A 230 -11.60 -29.87 -30.89
C ILE A 230 -11.66 -29.28 -32.31
N PRO A 231 -12.57 -28.33 -32.60
CA PRO A 231 -12.64 -27.71 -33.92
C PRO A 231 -11.31 -27.00 -34.26
N ASP A 232 -10.53 -27.57 -35.17
CA ASP A 232 -9.21 -27.05 -35.60
C ASP A 232 -9.34 -25.81 -36.54
N ASP A 233 -10.55 -25.48 -36.98
CA ASP A 233 -10.86 -24.45 -37.99
C ASP A 233 -11.15 -23.06 -37.42
N SER A 234 -11.14 -22.87 -36.09
CA SER A 234 -11.30 -21.55 -35.48
C SER A 234 -10.10 -20.66 -35.83
N PRO A 235 -10.31 -19.44 -36.37
CA PRO A 235 -9.24 -18.48 -36.61
C PRO A 235 -8.40 -18.18 -35.35
N ALA A 236 -9.07 -18.12 -34.19
CA ALA A 236 -8.41 -18.03 -32.87
C ALA A 236 -7.31 -19.07 -32.64
N LEU A 237 -7.51 -20.31 -33.10
CA LEU A 237 -6.52 -21.37 -32.93
C LEU A 237 -5.31 -21.17 -33.84
N GLN A 238 -5.53 -20.72 -35.08
CA GLN A 238 -4.43 -20.43 -36.00
C GLN A 238 -3.57 -19.26 -35.48
N ASP A 239 -4.21 -18.23 -34.93
CA ASP A 239 -3.50 -17.11 -34.30
C ASP A 239 -2.66 -17.59 -33.11
N ILE A 240 -3.21 -18.41 -32.22
CA ILE A 240 -2.46 -18.86 -31.03
C ILE A 240 -1.27 -19.78 -31.39
N TYR A 241 -1.41 -20.64 -32.41
CA TYR A 241 -0.27 -21.42 -32.92
C TYR A 241 0.80 -20.51 -33.53
N THR A 242 0.40 -19.47 -34.27
CA THR A 242 1.33 -18.49 -34.84
C THR A 242 2.09 -17.73 -33.75
N LYS A 243 1.38 -17.28 -32.71
CA LYS A 243 1.96 -16.64 -31.52
C LYS A 243 2.94 -17.56 -30.81
N ARG A 244 2.59 -18.84 -30.64
CA ARG A 244 3.50 -19.85 -30.08
C ARG A 244 4.79 -19.94 -30.86
N ASP A 245 4.69 -20.17 -32.16
CA ASP A 245 5.85 -20.43 -32.99
C ASP A 245 6.79 -19.22 -33.02
N LEU A 246 6.23 -18.01 -33.13
CA LEU A 246 6.99 -16.77 -33.00
C LEU A 246 7.69 -16.69 -31.64
N LYS A 247 6.99 -17.00 -30.54
CA LYS A 247 7.56 -16.93 -29.21
C LYS A 247 8.69 -17.95 -29.01
N LEU A 248 8.52 -19.17 -29.50
CA LEU A 248 9.54 -20.22 -29.46
C LEU A 248 10.82 -19.83 -30.22
N THR A 249 10.73 -19.05 -31.31
CA THR A 249 11.93 -18.54 -32.01
C THR A 249 12.72 -17.52 -31.19
N ARG A 250 12.07 -16.83 -30.23
CA ARG A 250 12.68 -15.81 -29.38
C ARG A 250 13.26 -16.37 -28.08
N ILE A 251 12.98 -17.63 -27.75
CA ILE A 251 13.50 -18.27 -26.53
C ILE A 251 14.98 -18.63 -26.74
N PRO A 252 15.91 -18.06 -25.96
CA PRO A 252 17.32 -18.41 -26.02
C PRO A 252 17.52 -19.79 -25.39
N LYS A 253 17.45 -20.85 -26.21
CA LYS A 253 17.53 -22.25 -25.76
C LYS A 253 18.84 -22.57 -25.04
N ASP A 254 19.92 -21.89 -25.40
CA ASP A 254 21.23 -21.97 -24.77
C ASP A 254 21.23 -21.35 -23.35
N ILE A 255 20.46 -20.30 -23.10
CA ILE A 255 20.36 -19.67 -21.77
C ILE A 255 19.38 -20.45 -20.89
N MET A 256 18.23 -20.86 -21.43
CA MET A 256 17.12 -21.48 -20.68
C MET A 256 17.54 -22.74 -19.88
N HIS A 257 18.51 -23.50 -20.38
CA HIS A 257 18.98 -24.73 -19.72
C HIS A 257 20.15 -24.51 -18.76
N ASN A 258 20.74 -23.31 -18.75
CA ASN A 258 21.97 -23.02 -18.01
C ASN A 258 21.79 -22.00 -16.89
N VAL A 259 20.79 -21.12 -16.99
CA VAL A 259 20.53 -20.06 -16.01
C VAL A 259 19.05 -20.07 -15.62
N PRO A 260 18.71 -19.90 -14.32
CA PRO A 260 17.33 -19.72 -13.91
C PRO A 260 16.69 -18.51 -14.60
N THR A 261 15.55 -18.72 -15.26
CA THR A 261 14.76 -17.68 -15.92
C THR A 261 13.27 -17.94 -15.68
N THR A 262 12.40 -16.97 -15.98
CA THR A 262 10.95 -17.17 -15.84
C THR A 262 10.40 -18.28 -16.74
N LEU A 263 11.14 -18.75 -17.74
CA LEU A 263 10.74 -19.90 -18.57
C LEU A 263 10.61 -21.20 -17.76
N LEU A 264 11.31 -21.32 -16.63
CA LEU A 264 11.14 -22.45 -15.71
C LEU A 264 9.72 -22.53 -15.13
N TYR A 265 8.97 -21.44 -15.14
CA TYR A 265 7.58 -21.41 -14.67
C TYR A 265 6.61 -22.16 -15.60
N SER A 266 6.96 -22.35 -16.88
CA SER A 266 6.07 -22.87 -17.92
C SER A 266 6.71 -23.99 -18.77
N LEU A 267 7.52 -24.86 -18.17
CA LEU A 267 8.20 -25.96 -18.89
C LEU A 267 7.23 -26.93 -19.56
N GLU A 268 6.03 -27.10 -19.02
CA GLU A 268 5.00 -27.99 -19.54
C GLU A 268 4.46 -27.58 -20.92
N GLY A 269 4.61 -26.31 -21.28
CA GLY A 269 4.29 -25.82 -22.62
C GLY A 269 5.41 -25.98 -23.63
N LEU A 270 6.66 -26.15 -23.18
CA LEU A 270 7.84 -26.01 -24.04
C LEU A 270 8.26 -27.35 -24.69
N PRO A 271 8.54 -27.36 -26.01
CA PRO A 271 9.04 -28.55 -26.68
C PRO A 271 10.56 -28.73 -26.51
N SER A 272 11.03 -29.98 -26.65
CA SER A 272 12.44 -30.35 -26.78
C SER A 272 13.34 -29.88 -25.62
N LEU A 273 12.94 -30.18 -24.39
CA LEU A 273 13.68 -29.84 -23.17
C LEU A 273 14.81 -30.84 -22.85
N ASP A 274 15.96 -30.32 -22.41
CA ASP A 274 17.08 -31.09 -21.85
C ASP A 274 16.95 -31.17 -20.33
N TRP A 275 16.30 -32.24 -19.87
CA TRP A 275 16.00 -32.46 -18.46
C TRP A 275 17.24 -32.65 -17.58
N GLU A 276 18.34 -33.18 -18.12
CA GLU A 276 19.57 -33.37 -17.36
C GLU A 276 20.17 -32.02 -16.92
N LYS A 277 20.03 -31.00 -17.77
CA LYS A 277 20.42 -29.65 -17.44
C LYS A 277 19.39 -28.94 -16.56
N LEU A 278 18.11 -29.06 -16.89
CA LEU A 278 17.04 -28.37 -16.15
C LEU A 278 16.99 -28.77 -14.69
N VAL A 279 17.19 -30.04 -14.33
CA VAL A 279 17.18 -30.47 -12.92
C VAL A 279 18.22 -29.73 -12.07
N LYS A 280 19.32 -29.24 -12.67
CA LYS A 280 20.34 -28.41 -11.97
C LYS A 280 19.82 -26.99 -11.64
N LEU A 281 18.75 -26.57 -12.30
CA LEU A 281 18.07 -25.28 -12.11
C LEU A 281 16.88 -25.35 -11.13
N GLN A 282 16.61 -26.51 -10.54
CA GLN A 282 15.56 -26.71 -9.54
C GLN A 282 15.72 -25.74 -8.34
N CYS A 283 14.60 -25.28 -7.78
CA CYS A 283 14.56 -24.53 -6.53
C CYS A 283 14.91 -25.44 -5.34
N THR A 284 15.28 -24.84 -4.20
CA THR A 284 15.69 -25.61 -3.00
C THR A 284 14.55 -26.42 -2.40
N ASP A 285 13.30 -26.08 -2.70
CA ASP A 285 12.08 -26.79 -2.28
C ASP A 285 11.69 -27.95 -3.21
N GLY A 286 12.44 -28.16 -4.31
CA GLY A 286 12.16 -29.18 -5.32
C GLY A 286 11.31 -28.71 -6.50
N SER A 287 10.84 -27.46 -6.49
CA SER A 287 10.03 -26.91 -7.58
C SER A 287 10.85 -26.43 -8.77
N PHE A 288 10.18 -26.29 -9.91
CA PHE A 288 10.65 -25.46 -11.01
C PHE A 288 9.96 -24.09 -10.94
N LEU A 289 10.69 -23.12 -10.38
CA LEU A 289 10.24 -21.75 -10.16
C LEU A 289 8.83 -21.70 -9.52
N PHE A 290 8.61 -22.51 -8.48
CA PHE A 290 7.40 -22.50 -7.66
C PHE A 290 6.11 -22.85 -8.44
N SER A 291 6.23 -23.47 -9.62
CA SER A 291 5.12 -23.82 -10.51
C SER A 291 4.74 -25.29 -10.38
N PRO A 292 3.52 -25.64 -9.89
CA PRO A 292 3.12 -27.03 -9.78
C PRO A 292 2.98 -27.75 -11.13
N SER A 293 2.40 -27.13 -12.16
CA SER A 293 2.33 -27.74 -13.52
C SER A 293 3.71 -28.02 -14.11
N SER A 294 4.64 -27.06 -14.03
CA SER A 294 6.01 -27.19 -14.54
C SER A 294 6.76 -28.30 -13.80
N THR A 295 6.59 -28.35 -12.47
CA THR A 295 7.20 -29.38 -11.62
C THR A 295 6.59 -30.75 -11.85
N ALA A 296 5.27 -30.85 -12.08
CA ALA A 296 4.61 -32.09 -12.46
C ALA A 296 5.09 -32.59 -13.83
N CYS A 297 5.27 -31.68 -14.80
CA CYS A 297 5.88 -32.02 -16.09
C CYS A 297 7.29 -32.57 -15.93
N ALA A 298 8.13 -31.92 -15.12
CA ALA A 298 9.46 -32.42 -14.81
C ALA A 298 9.42 -33.80 -14.17
N LEU A 299 8.57 -33.99 -13.16
CA LEU A 299 8.38 -35.27 -12.48
C LEU A 299 8.00 -36.39 -13.45
N MET A 300 7.13 -36.12 -14.43
CA MET A 300 6.73 -37.12 -15.43
C MET A 300 7.93 -37.61 -16.25
N HIS A 301 8.88 -36.73 -16.59
CA HIS A 301 10.03 -37.03 -17.43
C HIS A 301 11.25 -37.57 -16.68
N THR A 302 11.49 -37.08 -15.46
CA THR A 302 12.72 -37.36 -14.71
C THR A 302 12.54 -38.35 -13.58
N LYS A 303 11.31 -38.51 -13.08
CA LYS A 303 11.01 -39.23 -11.83
C LYS A 303 11.79 -38.70 -10.62
N ASP A 304 12.16 -37.42 -10.65
CA ASP A 304 12.95 -36.78 -9.61
C ASP A 304 12.22 -36.75 -8.25
N GLY A 305 12.92 -37.15 -7.19
CA GLY A 305 12.37 -37.27 -5.84
C GLY A 305 12.04 -35.94 -5.18
N ASN A 306 12.75 -34.86 -5.53
CA ASN A 306 12.47 -33.53 -4.99
C ASN A 306 11.21 -32.94 -5.64
N CYS A 307 11.05 -33.11 -6.96
CA CYS A 307 9.81 -32.76 -7.67
C CYS A 307 8.60 -33.49 -7.07
N PHE A 308 8.75 -34.79 -6.79
CA PHE A 308 7.71 -35.58 -6.14
C PHE A 308 7.37 -35.02 -4.75
N SER A 309 8.38 -34.74 -3.93
CA SER A 309 8.19 -34.23 -2.57
C SER A 309 7.46 -32.89 -2.56
N TYR A 310 7.84 -31.96 -3.43
CA TYR A 310 7.16 -30.68 -3.61
C TYR A 310 5.67 -30.87 -3.94
N ILE A 311 5.35 -31.62 -5.00
CA ILE A 311 3.97 -31.84 -5.44
C ILE A 311 3.16 -32.58 -4.37
N ASN A 312 3.73 -33.61 -3.75
CA ASN A 312 3.06 -34.40 -2.73
C ASN A 312 2.66 -33.53 -1.51
N ASN A 313 3.53 -32.62 -1.10
CA ASN A 313 3.24 -31.69 0.00
C ASN A 313 2.08 -30.75 -0.35
N LEU A 314 2.06 -30.21 -1.58
CA LEU A 314 0.95 -29.35 -2.03
C LEU A 314 -0.37 -30.10 -2.10
N VAL A 315 -0.38 -31.29 -2.71
CA VAL A 315 -1.59 -32.12 -2.83
C VAL A 315 -2.16 -32.45 -1.45
N HIS A 316 -1.31 -32.68 -0.45
CA HIS A 316 -1.75 -32.88 0.93
C HIS A 316 -2.30 -31.58 1.55
N LYS A 317 -1.55 -30.46 1.44
CA LYS A 317 -1.95 -29.16 2.00
C LYS A 317 -3.30 -28.68 1.45
N PHE A 318 -3.51 -28.83 0.14
CA PHE A 318 -4.67 -28.31 -0.58
C PHE A 318 -5.72 -29.38 -0.92
N ASN A 319 -5.76 -30.49 -0.17
CA ASN A 319 -6.79 -31.53 -0.25
C ASN A 319 -7.06 -32.02 -1.68
N GLY A 320 -6.00 -32.31 -2.44
CA GLY A 320 -6.06 -32.79 -3.82
C GLY A 320 -5.82 -31.70 -4.86
N GLY A 321 -6.22 -30.46 -4.59
CA GLY A 321 -5.93 -29.32 -5.45
C GLY A 321 -4.47 -28.88 -5.34
N VAL A 322 -4.01 -28.03 -6.27
CA VAL A 322 -2.78 -27.24 -6.14
C VAL A 322 -2.97 -25.84 -6.77
N PRO A 323 -2.34 -24.78 -6.24
CA PRO A 323 -2.42 -23.44 -6.81
C PRO A 323 -1.59 -23.29 -8.09
N THR A 324 -1.65 -22.13 -8.75
CA THR A 324 -0.80 -21.83 -9.94
C THR A 324 0.66 -21.56 -9.56
N VAL A 325 0.91 -21.15 -8.31
CA VAL A 325 2.24 -20.84 -7.78
C VAL A 325 2.27 -21.12 -6.27
N TYR A 326 3.37 -21.71 -5.77
CA TYR A 326 3.56 -21.94 -4.33
C TYR A 326 5.02 -22.16 -3.94
N PRO A 327 5.52 -21.60 -2.81
CA PRO A 327 4.83 -20.68 -1.90
C PRO A 327 4.65 -19.27 -2.52
N VAL A 328 3.91 -18.41 -1.82
CA VAL A 328 3.74 -16.97 -2.11
C VAL A 328 3.93 -16.14 -0.83
N ASP A 329 4.82 -16.61 0.05
CA ASP A 329 4.99 -16.10 1.40
C ASP A 329 5.45 -14.63 1.42
N LEU A 330 6.50 -14.28 0.66
CA LEU A 330 6.99 -12.91 0.65
C LEU A 330 5.96 -11.96 0.02
N PHE A 331 5.34 -12.37 -1.08
CA PHE A 331 4.30 -11.59 -1.74
C PHE A 331 3.13 -11.30 -0.79
N GLU A 332 2.59 -12.32 -0.11
CA GLU A 332 1.47 -12.17 0.81
C GLU A 332 1.82 -11.24 1.97
N HIS A 333 2.99 -11.43 2.59
CA HIS A 333 3.47 -10.61 3.70
C HIS A 333 3.57 -9.13 3.31
N ILE A 334 4.21 -8.83 2.18
CA ILE A 334 4.43 -7.46 1.72
C ILE A 334 3.09 -6.83 1.33
N TRP A 335 2.21 -7.57 0.66
CA TRP A 335 0.93 -7.02 0.20
C TRP A 335 -0.07 -6.81 1.34
N CYS A 336 -0.16 -7.73 2.30
CA CYS A 336 -0.98 -7.53 3.50
C CYS A 336 -0.59 -6.22 4.20
N VAL A 337 0.70 -6.01 4.47
CA VAL A 337 1.19 -4.78 5.10
C VAL A 337 0.82 -3.54 4.28
N ASP A 338 1.07 -3.56 2.96
CA ASP A 338 0.72 -2.42 2.10
C ASP A 338 -0.77 -2.09 2.11
N ARG A 339 -1.64 -3.11 2.02
CA ARG A 339 -3.10 -2.90 1.99
C ARG A 339 -3.58 -2.34 3.33
N LEU A 340 -3.10 -2.87 4.46
CA LEU A 340 -3.47 -2.38 5.78
C LEU A 340 -3.05 -0.91 6.00
N GLN A 341 -1.85 -0.53 5.52
CA GLN A 341 -1.37 0.84 5.59
C GLN A 341 -2.20 1.80 4.73
N ARG A 342 -2.41 1.46 3.45
CA ARG A 342 -3.15 2.32 2.52
C ARG A 342 -4.63 2.44 2.92
N LEU A 343 -5.23 1.36 3.42
CA LEU A 343 -6.59 1.37 3.99
C LEU A 343 -6.66 2.11 5.33
N GLY A 344 -5.54 2.56 5.89
CA GLY A 344 -5.52 3.44 7.04
C GLY A 344 -5.85 2.77 8.38
N ILE A 345 -5.75 1.44 8.43
CA ILE A 345 -6.07 0.59 9.60
C ILE A 345 -4.84 -0.10 10.18
N SER A 346 -3.65 0.12 9.62
CA SER A 346 -2.39 -0.49 10.09
C SER A 346 -2.08 -0.26 11.57
N ARG A 347 -2.59 0.83 12.17
CA ARG A 347 -2.32 1.16 13.57
C ARG A 347 -2.83 0.12 14.57
N PHE A 348 -3.81 -0.70 14.18
CA PHE A 348 -4.32 -1.79 15.01
C PHE A 348 -3.40 -3.02 15.04
N PHE A 349 -2.41 -3.08 14.14
CA PHE A 349 -1.65 -4.28 13.82
C PHE A 349 -0.13 -4.08 13.93
N HIS A 350 0.34 -3.15 14.77
CA HIS A 350 1.77 -2.84 14.90
C HIS A 350 2.64 -4.09 15.20
N PRO A 351 2.29 -4.95 16.18
CA PRO A 351 3.06 -6.17 16.45
C PRO A 351 3.09 -7.13 15.26
N GLU A 352 1.94 -7.34 14.62
CA GLU A 352 1.79 -8.27 13.51
C GLU A 352 2.52 -7.76 12.26
N ILE A 353 2.43 -6.47 11.93
CA ILE A 353 3.17 -5.85 10.83
C ILE A 353 4.69 -5.97 11.07
N LYS A 354 5.15 -5.77 12.31
CA LYS A 354 6.56 -5.93 12.66
C LYS A 354 7.03 -7.37 12.47
N GLU A 355 6.22 -8.36 12.84
CA GLU A 355 6.51 -9.76 12.57
C GLU A 355 6.57 -10.03 11.07
N CYS A 356 5.60 -9.53 10.30
CA CYS A 356 5.58 -9.73 8.86
C CYS A 356 6.81 -9.15 8.17
N LEU A 357 7.20 -7.92 8.50
CA LEU A 357 8.39 -7.29 7.92
C LEU A 357 9.69 -7.92 8.45
N GLY A 358 9.70 -8.42 9.68
CA GLY A 358 10.79 -9.23 10.21
C GLY A 358 10.99 -10.52 9.41
N TYR A 359 9.90 -11.16 8.96
CA TYR A 359 9.95 -12.30 8.06
C TYR A 359 10.50 -11.91 6.68
N VAL A 360 9.98 -10.83 6.08
CA VAL A 360 10.46 -10.33 4.77
C VAL A 360 11.96 -9.99 4.82
N HIS A 361 12.40 -9.27 5.86
CA HIS A 361 13.80 -8.90 6.04
C HIS A 361 14.72 -10.13 6.19
N ARG A 362 14.24 -11.20 6.86
CA ARG A 362 15.01 -12.44 7.02
C ARG A 362 15.40 -13.07 5.68
N TYR A 363 14.56 -12.92 4.66
CA TYR A 363 14.78 -13.47 3.32
C TYR A 363 15.18 -12.41 2.29
N TRP A 364 15.39 -11.17 2.72
CA TRP A 364 15.88 -10.10 1.87
C TRP A 364 17.32 -10.39 1.42
N THR A 365 17.62 -10.16 0.15
CA THR A 365 18.96 -10.38 -0.41
C THR A 365 19.49 -9.15 -1.13
N LYS A 366 20.81 -9.10 -1.34
CA LYS A 366 21.47 -8.07 -2.16
C LYS A 366 21.01 -8.06 -3.62
N ASP A 367 20.46 -9.18 -4.08
CA ASP A 367 19.92 -9.36 -5.42
C ASP A 367 18.39 -9.26 -5.37
N GLY A 368 17.79 -8.61 -4.36
CA GLY A 368 16.34 -8.46 -4.23
C GLY A 368 15.63 -9.74 -3.80
N ILE A 369 14.32 -9.82 -4.09
CA ILE A 369 13.44 -10.95 -3.75
C ILE A 369 12.46 -11.21 -4.90
N CYS A 370 11.70 -12.30 -4.79
CA CYS A 370 10.45 -12.47 -5.53
C CYS A 370 9.32 -12.85 -4.58
N TRP A 371 8.18 -13.24 -5.12
CA TRP A 371 7.01 -13.67 -4.36
C TRP A 371 7.24 -14.80 -3.33
N ALA A 372 8.33 -15.55 -3.47
CA ALA A 372 8.68 -16.70 -2.65
C ALA A 372 10.09 -16.59 -2.06
N ARG A 373 10.27 -17.07 -0.83
CA ARG A 373 11.60 -17.14 -0.19
C ARG A 373 12.59 -18.03 -0.95
N ASN A 374 13.88 -17.73 -0.82
CA ASN A 374 15.01 -18.52 -1.34
C ASN A 374 15.00 -18.71 -2.88
N SER A 375 14.39 -17.79 -3.61
CA SER A 375 14.44 -17.81 -5.08
C SER A 375 15.80 -17.40 -5.63
N ARG A 376 16.14 -17.98 -6.79
CA ARG A 376 17.28 -17.55 -7.64
C ARG A 376 16.87 -16.60 -8.76
N VAL A 377 15.57 -16.31 -8.86
CA VAL A 377 14.99 -15.38 -9.84
C VAL A 377 14.20 -14.36 -9.05
N GLN A 378 14.61 -13.10 -9.15
CA GLN A 378 13.98 -11.97 -8.47
C GLN A 378 13.16 -11.16 -9.47
N ASP A 379 12.14 -10.48 -8.96
CA ASP A 379 11.32 -9.57 -9.74
C ASP A 379 11.30 -8.18 -9.12
N ILE A 380 11.07 -7.18 -9.97
CA ILE A 380 11.13 -5.78 -9.56
C ILE A 380 9.95 -5.39 -8.67
N ASP A 381 8.81 -6.08 -8.75
CA ASP A 381 7.58 -5.69 -8.07
C ASP A 381 7.72 -6.00 -6.57
N ASP A 382 7.98 -7.27 -6.26
CA ASP A 382 8.24 -7.74 -4.90
C ASP A 382 9.49 -7.04 -4.32
N THR A 383 10.56 -6.88 -5.12
CA THR A 383 11.76 -6.15 -4.68
C THR A 383 11.47 -4.70 -4.36
N ALA A 384 10.74 -3.97 -5.22
CA ALA A 384 10.44 -2.56 -4.99
C ALA A 384 9.60 -2.36 -3.72
N MET A 385 8.64 -3.23 -3.51
CA MET A 385 7.74 -3.10 -2.38
C MET A 385 8.36 -3.60 -1.08
N GLY A 386 9.10 -4.70 -1.11
CA GLY A 386 9.94 -5.12 0.00
C GLY A 386 10.91 -4.01 0.40
N PHE A 387 11.64 -3.43 -0.56
CA PHE A 387 12.54 -2.29 -0.32
C PHE A 387 11.82 -1.13 0.37
N ARG A 388 10.68 -0.70 -0.20
CA ARG A 388 9.92 0.45 0.31
C ARG A 388 9.43 0.21 1.73
N LEU A 389 8.78 -0.93 1.98
CA LEU A 389 8.19 -1.23 3.28
C LEU A 389 9.26 -1.47 4.35
N LEU A 390 10.33 -2.20 4.03
CA LEU A 390 11.45 -2.40 4.93
C LEU A 390 12.08 -1.05 5.32
N ARG A 391 12.38 -0.20 4.34
CA ARG A 391 12.95 1.14 4.60
C ARG A 391 12.03 2.02 5.44
N LEU A 392 10.74 2.05 5.14
CA LEU A 392 9.76 2.83 5.90
C LEU A 392 9.64 2.38 7.38
N HIS A 393 10.01 1.14 7.69
CA HIS A 393 9.99 0.60 9.05
C HIS A 393 11.39 0.51 9.68
N GLY A 394 12.35 1.24 9.14
CA GLY A 394 13.69 1.40 9.73
C GLY A 394 14.67 0.27 9.46
N TYR A 395 14.37 -0.66 8.57
CA TYR A 395 15.34 -1.67 8.16
C TYR A 395 16.38 -1.08 7.20
N GLU A 396 17.64 -1.43 7.41
CA GLU A 396 18.73 -1.08 6.50
C GLU A 396 18.66 -1.92 5.23
N VAL A 397 18.15 -1.32 4.16
CA VAL A 397 18.11 -1.92 2.82
C VAL A 397 18.82 -1.03 1.80
N SER A 398 19.70 -1.63 1.01
CA SER A 398 20.47 -0.93 -0.02
C SER A 398 19.66 -0.79 -1.31
N PRO A 399 19.70 0.37 -1.99
CA PRO A 399 19.05 0.55 -3.29
C PRO A 399 19.78 -0.21 -4.42
N ASP A 400 20.96 -0.77 -4.15
CA ASP A 400 21.73 -1.55 -5.12
C ASP A 400 20.99 -2.80 -5.62
N VAL A 401 19.97 -3.26 -4.89
CA VAL A 401 19.06 -4.34 -5.32
C VAL A 401 18.41 -4.05 -6.67
N PHE A 402 18.27 -2.78 -7.05
CA PHE A 402 17.66 -2.37 -8.33
C PHE A 402 18.62 -2.47 -9.53
N LYS A 403 19.94 -2.59 -9.31
CA LYS A 403 20.95 -2.60 -10.39
C LYS A 403 20.73 -3.72 -11.40
N GLN A 404 20.27 -4.88 -10.96
CA GLN A 404 20.03 -6.03 -11.85
C GLN A 404 18.82 -5.86 -12.78
N PHE A 405 17.87 -5.00 -12.40
CA PHE A 405 16.66 -4.71 -13.19
C PHE A 405 16.88 -3.58 -14.17
N ARG A 406 18.01 -2.86 -14.06
CA ARG A 406 18.38 -1.80 -14.99
C ARG A 406 18.86 -2.39 -16.32
N LYS A 407 18.30 -1.89 -17.42
CA LYS A 407 18.71 -2.22 -18.79
C LYS A 407 18.87 -0.92 -19.59
N GLY A 408 20.10 -0.43 -19.67
CA GLY A 408 20.36 0.91 -20.23
C GLY A 408 19.77 1.99 -19.31
N ASP A 409 18.88 2.81 -19.85
CA ASP A 409 18.17 3.87 -19.13
C ASP A 409 16.75 3.44 -18.68
N GLU A 410 16.42 2.16 -18.86
CA GLU A 410 15.12 1.57 -18.51
C GLU A 410 15.25 0.59 -17.34
N PHE A 411 14.10 0.26 -16.74
CA PHE A 411 13.96 -0.84 -15.78
C PHE A 411 13.01 -1.90 -16.33
N VAL A 412 13.25 -3.17 -15.99
CA VAL A 412 12.46 -4.32 -16.44
C VAL A 412 12.02 -5.18 -15.26
N CYS A 413 10.90 -5.89 -15.40
CA CYS A 413 10.34 -6.71 -14.31
C CYS A 413 11.25 -7.86 -13.90
N PHE A 414 11.98 -8.44 -14.86
CA PHE A 414 12.88 -9.58 -14.62
C PHE A 414 14.19 -9.34 -15.34
N MET A 415 15.30 -9.73 -14.69
CA MET A 415 16.63 -9.65 -15.27
C MET A 415 16.68 -10.34 -16.64
N GLY A 416 17.24 -9.65 -17.64
CA GLY A 416 17.41 -10.18 -19.00
C GLY A 416 16.13 -10.20 -19.86
N GLN A 417 15.00 -9.72 -19.35
CA GLN A 417 13.75 -9.64 -20.10
C GLN A 417 13.45 -8.20 -20.55
N SER A 418 12.31 -8.01 -21.19
CA SER A 418 11.81 -6.70 -21.64
C SER A 418 10.40 -6.40 -21.10
N ASN A 419 9.91 -7.18 -20.15
CA ASN A 419 8.58 -6.98 -19.60
C ASN A 419 8.56 -5.75 -18.67
N GLN A 420 7.57 -4.88 -18.83
CA GLN A 420 7.35 -3.66 -18.04
C GLN A 420 5.86 -3.60 -17.67
N ALA A 421 5.46 -4.30 -16.60
CA ALA A 421 4.08 -4.28 -16.10
C ALA A 421 3.79 -2.97 -15.35
N ILE A 422 2.55 -2.46 -15.46
CA ILE A 422 2.13 -1.19 -14.83
C ILE A 422 2.35 -1.25 -13.32
N THR A 423 1.92 -2.33 -12.66
CA THR A 423 2.03 -2.52 -11.21
C THR A 423 3.48 -2.56 -10.75
N GLY A 424 4.33 -3.33 -11.42
CA GLY A 424 5.76 -3.40 -11.11
C GLY A 424 6.47 -2.05 -11.26
N ILE A 425 6.17 -1.29 -12.32
CA ILE A 425 6.77 0.04 -12.51
C ILE A 425 6.15 1.09 -11.57
N TYR A 426 4.86 0.98 -11.24
CA TYR A 426 4.19 1.79 -10.22
C TYR A 426 4.81 1.59 -8.83
N ASN A 427 5.10 0.34 -8.48
CA ASN A 427 5.73 0.02 -7.20
C ASN A 427 7.19 0.43 -7.17
N LEU A 428 7.92 0.36 -8.30
CA LEU A 428 9.24 0.99 -8.45
C LEU A 428 9.16 2.51 -8.25
N TYR A 429 8.15 3.17 -8.82
CA TYR A 429 7.93 4.60 -8.62
C TYR A 429 7.73 4.94 -7.14
N ARG A 430 6.85 4.22 -6.44
CA ARG A 430 6.63 4.40 -4.99
C ARG A 430 7.91 4.18 -4.18
N ALA A 431 8.67 3.13 -4.50
CA ALA A 431 9.94 2.82 -3.84
C ALA A 431 11.00 3.91 -4.05
N SER A 432 11.11 4.43 -5.28
CA SER A 432 12.07 5.47 -5.66
C SER A 432 11.88 6.80 -4.92
N GLN A 433 10.71 7.02 -4.32
CA GLN A 433 10.44 8.21 -3.51
C GLN A 433 11.01 8.10 -2.08
N MET A 434 11.45 6.91 -1.65
CA MET A 434 12.14 6.68 -0.37
C MET A 434 13.67 6.88 -0.47
N MET A 435 14.10 7.67 -1.46
CA MET A 435 15.50 7.90 -1.76
C MET A 435 16.18 8.76 -0.69
N PHE A 436 17.35 8.30 -0.25
CA PHE A 436 18.28 9.06 0.57
C PHE A 436 19.26 9.85 -0.31
N PRO A 437 19.96 10.86 0.24
CA PRO A 437 21.00 11.57 -0.49
C PRO A 437 22.01 10.61 -1.15
N GLU A 438 22.48 10.96 -2.34
CA GLU A 438 23.49 10.23 -3.12
C GLU A 438 23.06 8.87 -3.72
N GLU A 439 21.80 8.43 -3.54
CA GLU A 439 21.30 7.17 -4.11
C GLU A 439 20.85 7.29 -5.59
N THR A 440 21.83 7.43 -6.49
CA THR A 440 21.61 7.71 -7.93
C THR A 440 20.71 6.71 -8.67
N ILE A 441 20.76 5.42 -8.32
CA ILE A 441 19.93 4.39 -8.96
C ILE A 441 18.43 4.62 -8.72
N LEU A 442 18.04 5.17 -7.57
CA LEU A 442 16.65 5.52 -7.31
C LEU A 442 16.24 6.79 -8.04
N GLU A 443 17.17 7.71 -8.30
CA GLU A 443 16.89 8.89 -9.12
C GLU A 443 16.63 8.51 -10.57
N GLU A 444 17.44 7.59 -11.11
CA GLU A 444 17.21 6.97 -12.42
C GLU A 444 15.86 6.21 -12.44
N ALA A 445 15.57 5.41 -11.41
CA ALA A 445 14.31 4.68 -11.29
C ALA A 445 13.09 5.59 -11.21
N LYS A 446 13.15 6.69 -10.44
CA LYS A 446 12.09 7.71 -10.34
C LYS A 446 11.84 8.33 -11.71
N LYS A 447 12.90 8.76 -12.39
CA LYS A 447 12.80 9.38 -13.72
C LYS A 447 12.17 8.44 -14.74
N PHE A 448 12.64 7.20 -14.81
CA PHE A 448 12.10 6.19 -15.72
C PHE A 448 10.63 5.91 -15.42
N SER A 449 10.32 5.56 -14.17
CA SER A 449 8.98 5.13 -13.77
C SER A 449 7.92 6.21 -13.92
N VAL A 450 8.23 7.47 -13.58
CA VAL A 450 7.31 8.61 -13.81
C VAL A 450 7.01 8.78 -15.30
N ASN A 451 8.03 8.77 -16.15
CA ASN A 451 7.85 8.95 -17.59
C ASN A 451 7.00 7.82 -18.19
N PHE A 452 7.32 6.58 -17.85
CA PHE A 452 6.57 5.40 -18.28
C PHE A 452 5.10 5.48 -17.86
N LEU A 453 4.83 5.78 -16.58
CA LEU A 453 3.45 5.82 -16.07
C LEU A 453 2.67 7.02 -16.64
N ARG A 454 3.32 8.17 -16.89
CA ARG A 454 2.67 9.32 -17.56
C ARG A 454 2.33 9.02 -19.01
N GLU A 455 3.22 8.35 -19.74
CA GLU A 455 2.96 7.90 -21.10
C GLU A 455 1.75 6.94 -21.13
N LYS A 456 1.74 5.95 -20.25
CA LYS A 456 0.63 5.00 -20.12
C LYS A 456 -0.68 5.67 -19.71
N ARG A 457 -0.63 6.66 -18.81
CA ARG A 457 -1.80 7.48 -18.46
C ARG A 457 -2.33 8.26 -19.67
N ALA A 458 -1.46 8.92 -20.42
CA ALA A 458 -1.84 9.69 -21.61
C ALA A 458 -2.44 8.81 -22.71
N ALA A 459 -1.94 7.57 -22.86
CA ALA A 459 -2.47 6.58 -23.79
C ALA A 459 -3.76 5.88 -23.29
N SER A 460 -4.21 6.14 -22.05
CA SER A 460 -5.30 5.39 -21.39
C SER A 460 -5.00 3.88 -21.28
N GLU A 461 -3.73 3.54 -21.08
CA GLU A 461 -3.19 2.17 -20.99
C GLU A 461 -2.73 1.83 -19.56
N LEU A 462 -3.36 2.42 -18.53
CA LEU A 462 -3.14 2.05 -17.13
C LEU A 462 -3.91 0.77 -16.78
N LEU A 463 -3.64 -0.28 -17.55
CA LEU A 463 -4.17 -1.62 -17.37
C LEU A 463 -3.00 -2.56 -17.11
N ASP A 464 -3.14 -3.44 -16.12
CA ASP A 464 -2.04 -4.31 -15.73
C ASP A 464 -2.18 -5.73 -16.28
N LYS A 465 -1.03 -6.31 -16.60
CA LYS A 465 -0.92 -7.67 -17.12
C LYS A 465 -1.12 -8.74 -16.03
N TRP A 466 -0.85 -8.41 -14.77
CA TRP A 466 -0.77 -9.36 -13.66
C TRP A 466 -1.94 -9.27 -12.68
N ILE A 467 -2.82 -8.29 -12.83
CA ILE A 467 -3.98 -8.12 -11.95
C ILE A 467 -5.12 -7.37 -12.64
N ILE A 468 -6.35 -7.86 -12.40
CA ILE A 468 -7.60 -7.16 -12.68
C ILE A 468 -8.02 -6.50 -11.37
N THR A 469 -7.90 -5.17 -11.30
CA THR A 469 -8.27 -4.38 -10.13
C THR A 469 -9.54 -3.59 -10.37
N LYS A 470 -10.17 -3.15 -9.28
CA LYS A 470 -11.29 -2.21 -9.34
C LYS A 470 -10.92 -0.86 -9.98
N ASP A 471 -9.77 -0.25 -9.64
CA ASP A 471 -9.47 1.13 -10.07
C ASP A 471 -7.97 1.51 -10.16
N LEU A 472 -7.14 0.67 -10.77
CA LEU A 472 -5.72 0.97 -11.00
C LEU A 472 -5.44 2.34 -11.68
N PRO A 473 -6.23 2.80 -12.69
CA PRO A 473 -5.97 4.10 -13.31
C PRO A 473 -5.98 5.26 -12.32
N ASN A 474 -6.92 5.28 -11.36
CA ASN A 474 -6.96 6.33 -10.34
C ASN A 474 -5.93 6.13 -9.24
N GLU A 475 -5.55 4.88 -8.91
CA GLU A 475 -4.42 4.61 -7.98
C GLU A 475 -3.10 5.19 -8.52
N VAL A 476 -2.79 4.90 -9.78
CA VAL A 476 -1.58 5.41 -10.45
C VAL A 476 -1.71 6.92 -10.70
N GLY A 477 -2.88 7.38 -11.13
CA GLY A 477 -3.18 8.79 -11.37
C GLY A 477 -2.92 9.64 -10.14
N PHE A 478 -3.46 9.23 -8.98
CA PHE A 478 -3.26 9.92 -7.71
C PHE A 478 -1.77 9.99 -7.33
N ALA A 479 -1.03 8.89 -7.44
CA ALA A 479 0.38 8.88 -7.09
C ALA A 479 1.24 9.77 -8.00
N LEU A 480 0.88 9.90 -9.28
CA LEU A 480 1.56 10.81 -10.22
C LEU A 480 1.26 12.28 -9.94
N ASP A 481 0.05 12.58 -9.44
CA ASP A 481 -0.39 13.95 -9.18
C ASP A 481 0.00 14.43 -7.77
N VAL A 482 0.11 13.52 -6.81
CA VAL A 482 0.47 13.79 -5.42
C VAL A 482 1.69 12.96 -5.05
N PRO A 483 2.92 13.54 -5.10
CA PRO A 483 4.12 12.82 -4.72
C PRO A 483 4.07 12.43 -3.23
N TRP A 484 4.88 11.46 -2.83
CA TRP A 484 4.87 10.94 -1.45
C TRP A 484 5.15 12.02 -0.40
N TYR A 485 6.00 13.02 -0.71
CA TYR A 485 6.25 14.17 0.16
C TYR A 485 4.99 15.04 0.36
N ALA A 486 4.03 15.01 -0.56
CA ALA A 486 2.73 15.68 -0.44
C ALA A 486 1.61 14.74 0.04
N CYS A 487 1.84 13.43 0.12
CA CYS A 487 0.79 12.45 0.36
C CYS A 487 0.37 12.42 1.84
N LEU A 488 -0.78 13.01 2.17
CA LEU A 488 -1.32 13.03 3.54
C LEU A 488 -2.06 11.71 3.85
N PRO A 489 -1.85 11.08 5.02
CA PRO A 489 -2.41 9.78 5.35
C PRO A 489 -3.92 9.64 5.07
N ARG A 490 -4.77 10.55 5.58
CA ARG A 490 -6.23 10.43 5.36
C ARG A 490 -6.66 10.73 3.93
N VAL A 491 -5.88 11.49 3.17
CA VAL A 491 -6.17 11.73 1.75
C VAL A 491 -5.93 10.45 0.96
N GLU A 492 -4.77 9.82 1.15
CA GLU A 492 -4.46 8.53 0.52
C GLU A 492 -5.49 7.47 0.89
N THR A 493 -5.77 7.32 2.19
CA THR A 493 -6.75 6.34 2.67
C THR A 493 -8.14 6.61 2.10
N ARG A 494 -8.60 7.86 2.05
CA ARG A 494 -9.94 8.19 1.54
C ARG A 494 -10.13 7.72 0.11
N LEU A 495 -9.11 7.93 -0.73
CA LEU A 495 -9.14 7.53 -2.13
C LEU A 495 -8.92 6.02 -2.28
N TYR A 496 -8.02 5.43 -1.50
CA TYR A 496 -7.73 4.01 -1.61
C TYR A 496 -8.88 3.12 -1.15
N ILE A 497 -9.70 3.55 -0.18
CA ILE A 497 -10.92 2.82 0.17
C ILE A 497 -11.90 2.75 -1.03
N GLU A 498 -11.95 3.80 -1.87
CA GLU A 498 -12.75 3.76 -3.10
C GLU A 498 -12.11 2.90 -4.19
N GLN A 499 -10.78 2.76 -4.20
CA GLN A 499 -10.02 2.06 -5.24
C GLN A 499 -9.83 0.57 -4.96
N TYR A 500 -9.72 0.17 -3.69
CA TYR A 500 -9.50 -1.22 -3.30
C TYR A 500 -10.70 -2.10 -3.65
N GLY A 501 -10.47 -3.17 -4.41
CA GLY A 501 -11.54 -4.07 -4.89
C GLY A 501 -12.01 -5.10 -3.86
N GLY A 502 -11.41 -5.14 -2.67
CA GLY A 502 -11.74 -6.16 -1.69
C GLY A 502 -11.48 -7.54 -2.26
N GLN A 503 -12.44 -8.46 -2.12
CA GLN A 503 -12.34 -9.82 -2.66
C GLN A 503 -12.44 -9.90 -4.18
N ASP A 504 -12.93 -8.84 -4.86
CA ASP A 504 -13.26 -8.86 -6.28
C ASP A 504 -12.02 -8.73 -7.17
N ASP A 505 -10.92 -8.17 -6.65
CA ASP A 505 -9.63 -8.10 -7.34
C ASP A 505 -9.12 -9.52 -7.66
N VAL A 506 -8.62 -9.72 -8.87
CA VAL A 506 -8.16 -11.03 -9.37
C VAL A 506 -6.76 -10.95 -9.93
N TRP A 507 -5.87 -11.83 -9.47
CA TRP A 507 -4.52 -11.93 -9.97
C TRP A 507 -4.44 -12.82 -11.21
N ILE A 508 -3.52 -12.51 -12.11
CA ILE A 508 -3.33 -13.21 -13.38
C ILE A 508 -2.01 -13.99 -13.32
N GLY A 509 -2.12 -15.31 -13.12
CA GLY A 509 -1.03 -16.29 -13.24
C GLY A 509 -1.14 -17.10 -14.53
N LYS A 510 -0.76 -18.39 -14.51
CA LYS A 510 -1.15 -19.32 -15.61
C LYS A 510 -2.66 -19.53 -15.64
N THR A 511 -3.32 -19.27 -14.52
CA THR A 511 -4.76 -19.14 -14.36
C THR A 511 -5.06 -17.87 -13.58
N LEU A 512 -6.31 -17.44 -13.58
CA LEU A 512 -6.78 -16.49 -12.58
C LEU A 512 -6.62 -17.10 -11.19
N TYR A 513 -6.24 -16.28 -10.21
CA TYR A 513 -6.14 -16.68 -8.81
C TYR A 513 -6.48 -15.54 -7.86
N ARG A 514 -6.86 -15.89 -6.64
CA ARG A 514 -7.20 -14.96 -5.55
C ARG A 514 -6.27 -15.16 -4.38
N MET A 515 -6.06 -14.07 -3.64
CA MET A 515 -5.19 -13.99 -2.48
C MET A 515 -6.02 -13.50 -1.29
N PRO A 516 -6.73 -14.38 -0.58
CA PRO A 516 -7.75 -13.98 0.40
C PRO A 516 -7.19 -13.14 1.56
N TYR A 517 -5.91 -13.27 1.89
CA TYR A 517 -5.31 -12.45 2.95
C TYR A 517 -4.89 -11.06 2.45
N VAL A 518 -4.74 -10.87 1.13
CA VAL A 518 -4.43 -9.58 0.51
C VAL A 518 -5.68 -8.83 0.05
N ASN A 519 -6.62 -9.55 -0.54
CA ASN A 519 -7.80 -9.06 -1.23
C ASN A 519 -9.05 -9.63 -0.54
N ASN A 520 -9.63 -8.88 0.39
CA ASN A 520 -10.81 -9.31 1.12
C ASN A 520 -11.69 -8.15 1.59
N ASN A 521 -12.97 -8.47 1.77
CA ASN A 521 -13.95 -7.50 2.24
C ASN A 521 -13.84 -7.22 3.75
N VAL A 522 -13.17 -8.08 4.54
CA VAL A 522 -12.96 -7.81 5.98
C VAL A 522 -12.12 -6.55 6.15
N TYR A 523 -11.03 -6.41 5.38
CA TYR A 523 -10.18 -5.22 5.39
C TYR A 523 -10.95 -3.99 4.94
N LEU A 524 -11.70 -4.11 3.84
CA LEU A 524 -12.47 -2.99 3.28
C LEU A 524 -13.54 -2.50 4.27
N GLU A 525 -14.33 -3.40 4.84
CA GLU A 525 -15.39 -3.04 5.78
C GLU A 525 -14.83 -2.49 7.09
N LEU A 526 -13.75 -3.08 7.63
CA LEU A 526 -13.05 -2.52 8.78
C LEU A 526 -12.52 -1.12 8.50
N ALA A 527 -11.94 -0.89 7.32
CA ALA A 527 -11.43 0.41 6.91
C ALA A 527 -12.55 1.45 6.79
N LYS A 528 -13.70 1.11 6.22
CA LYS A 528 -14.87 1.99 6.15
C LYS A 528 -15.38 2.35 7.54
N LEU A 529 -15.55 1.36 8.41
CA LEU A 529 -16.03 1.56 9.79
C LEU A 529 -15.09 2.48 10.56
N ASP A 530 -13.79 2.18 10.54
CA ASP A 530 -12.76 2.98 11.21
C ASP A 530 -12.68 4.40 10.66
N TYR A 531 -12.67 4.55 9.33
CA TYR A 531 -12.60 5.86 8.68
C TYR A 531 -13.79 6.74 9.06
N ASN A 532 -15.00 6.19 8.98
CA ASN A 532 -16.23 6.92 9.32
C ASN A 532 -16.31 7.24 10.81
N ASN A 533 -15.74 6.40 11.69
CA ASN A 533 -15.64 6.66 13.12
C ASN A 533 -14.74 7.89 13.39
N CYS A 534 -13.51 7.87 12.85
CA CYS A 534 -12.60 9.02 12.92
C CYS A 534 -13.22 10.29 12.34
N GLN A 535 -13.83 10.21 11.16
CA GLN A 535 -14.46 11.36 10.51
C GLN A 535 -15.61 11.95 11.35
N SER A 536 -16.39 11.10 12.03
CA SER A 536 -17.46 11.57 12.90
C SER A 536 -16.91 12.44 14.05
N LEU A 537 -15.85 11.97 14.72
CA LEU A 537 -15.15 12.75 15.74
C LEU A 537 -14.59 14.05 15.16
N HIS A 538 -13.97 14.01 13.99
CA HIS A 538 -13.39 15.21 13.37
C HIS A 538 -14.44 16.27 13.05
N ARG A 539 -15.69 15.89 12.75
CA ARG A 539 -16.79 16.87 12.56
C ARG A 539 -17.19 17.54 13.88
N ILE A 540 -17.27 16.78 14.97
CA ILE A 540 -17.55 17.32 16.32
C ILE A 540 -16.44 18.30 16.74
N GLU A 541 -15.19 17.91 16.52
CA GLU A 541 -14.03 18.76 16.79
C GLU A 541 -14.00 20.02 15.92
N TRP A 542 -14.39 19.92 14.65
CA TRP A 542 -14.51 21.05 13.75
C TRP A 542 -15.51 22.08 14.28
N ASP A 543 -16.68 21.65 14.74
CA ASP A 543 -17.68 22.53 15.37
C ASP A 543 -17.11 23.22 16.61
N ASN A 544 -16.34 22.50 17.42
CA ASN A 544 -15.69 23.06 18.60
C ASN A 544 -14.59 24.09 18.25
N ILE A 545 -13.81 23.84 17.19
CA ILE A 545 -12.81 24.79 16.68
C ILE A 545 -13.49 26.05 16.12
N GLN A 546 -14.64 25.92 15.47
CA GLN A 546 -15.42 27.08 15.03
C GLN A 546 -15.88 27.94 16.21
N LYS A 547 -16.42 27.32 17.26
CA LYS A 547 -16.82 28.02 18.50
C LYS A 547 -15.64 28.73 19.16
N TRP A 548 -14.47 28.08 19.22
CA TRP A 548 -13.23 28.69 19.71
C TRP A 548 -12.81 29.92 18.87
N TYR A 549 -12.89 29.80 17.54
CA TYR A 549 -12.57 30.90 16.61
C TYR A 549 -13.49 32.11 16.80
N GLU A 550 -14.79 31.86 16.97
CA GLU A 550 -15.79 32.91 17.19
C GLU A 550 -15.65 33.53 18.58
N GLY A 551 -15.43 32.72 19.62
CA GLY A 551 -15.28 33.16 21.01
C GLY A 551 -14.10 34.12 21.22
N TYR A 552 -13.01 33.93 20.48
CA TYR A 552 -11.85 34.82 20.51
C TYR A 552 -11.87 35.92 19.44
N ASN A 553 -12.91 35.98 18.61
CA ASN A 553 -13.03 36.92 17.48
C ASN A 553 -11.76 36.93 16.60
N LEU A 554 -11.23 35.75 16.26
CA LEU A 554 -10.01 35.62 15.44
C LEU A 554 -10.15 36.24 14.04
N GLY A 555 -11.37 36.41 13.55
CA GLY A 555 -11.69 37.20 12.35
C GLY A 555 -11.20 38.64 12.43
N GLY A 556 -11.23 39.25 13.62
CA GLY A 556 -10.70 40.59 13.86
C GLY A 556 -9.17 40.69 13.75
N PHE A 557 -8.46 39.55 13.78
CA PHE A 557 -7.00 39.46 13.65
C PHE A 557 -6.56 38.88 12.29
N GLY A 558 -7.41 38.96 11.27
CA GLY A 558 -7.06 38.58 9.89
C GLY A 558 -7.18 37.07 9.57
N VAL A 559 -7.64 36.25 10.51
CA VAL A 559 -7.89 34.82 10.25
C VAL A 559 -9.29 34.64 9.66
N ASN A 560 -9.41 34.04 8.47
CA ASN A 560 -10.70 33.74 7.88
C ASN A 560 -11.13 32.27 8.09
N LYS A 561 -12.43 31.98 7.95
CA LYS A 561 -12.96 30.60 8.13
C LYS A 561 -12.35 29.59 7.15
N ARG A 562 -11.90 30.02 5.96
CA ARG A 562 -11.25 29.14 4.99
C ARG A 562 -9.85 28.72 5.44
N SER A 563 -9.06 29.63 6.01
CA SER A 563 -7.77 29.28 6.59
C SER A 563 -7.93 28.42 7.84
N LEU A 564 -8.95 28.69 8.66
CA LEU A 564 -9.31 27.83 9.81
C LEU A 564 -9.58 26.38 9.37
N LEU A 565 -10.43 26.19 8.36
CA LEU A 565 -10.77 24.87 7.84
C LEU A 565 -9.56 24.17 7.21
N ARG A 566 -8.75 24.90 6.44
CA ARG A 566 -7.56 24.34 5.81
C ARG A 566 -6.56 23.86 6.87
N THR A 567 -6.31 24.67 7.90
CA THR A 567 -5.39 24.31 8.97
C THR A 567 -5.89 23.10 9.78
N TYR A 568 -7.19 23.07 10.08
CA TYR A 568 -7.79 21.91 10.74
C TYR A 568 -7.67 20.64 9.88
N PHE A 569 -7.97 20.73 8.59
CA PHE A 569 -7.79 19.64 7.63
C PHE A 569 -6.35 19.12 7.56
N LEU A 570 -5.35 20.01 7.59
CA LEU A 570 -3.94 19.59 7.55
C LEU A 570 -3.56 18.81 8.81
N ALA A 571 -4.03 19.25 9.98
CA ALA A 571 -3.81 18.53 11.23
C ALA A 571 -4.53 17.16 11.23
N THR A 572 -5.82 17.14 10.88
CA THR A 572 -6.63 15.90 10.86
C THR A 572 -6.15 14.90 9.82
N SER A 573 -5.61 15.36 8.70
CA SER A 573 -5.16 14.47 7.63
C SER A 573 -3.86 13.74 7.98
N ASN A 574 -3.10 14.23 8.96
CA ASN A 574 -1.87 13.63 9.46
C ASN A 574 -2.07 12.88 10.78
N ILE A 575 -2.71 13.51 11.76
CA ILE A 575 -3.02 12.93 13.08
C ILE A 575 -4.52 12.71 13.15
N PHE A 576 -4.98 11.52 12.75
CA PHE A 576 -6.40 11.24 12.54
C PHE A 576 -7.00 10.36 13.65
N GLU A 577 -6.14 9.75 14.46
CA GLU A 577 -6.52 8.80 15.49
C GLU A 577 -7.41 9.49 16.56
N PRO A 578 -8.48 8.82 17.04
CA PRO A 578 -9.35 9.37 18.07
C PRO A 578 -8.59 9.73 19.36
N GLU A 579 -7.70 8.84 19.81
CA GLU A 579 -6.89 8.98 21.01
C GLU A 579 -5.86 10.13 20.94
N ARG A 580 -5.60 10.67 19.74
CA ARG A 580 -4.67 11.78 19.50
C ARG A 580 -5.36 13.11 19.23
N SER A 581 -6.60 13.28 19.72
CA SER A 581 -7.39 14.51 19.53
C SER A 581 -6.68 15.75 20.05
N VAL A 582 -6.03 15.66 21.21
CA VAL A 582 -5.34 16.78 21.84
C VAL A 582 -4.18 17.27 20.96
N GLU A 583 -3.34 16.38 20.44
CA GLU A 583 -2.25 16.72 19.51
C GLU A 583 -2.77 17.42 18.24
N ARG A 584 -3.85 16.87 17.65
CA ARG A 584 -4.48 17.43 16.45
C ARG A 584 -5.08 18.82 16.69
N LEU A 585 -5.81 19.00 17.78
CA LEU A 585 -6.45 20.26 18.12
C LEU A 585 -5.42 21.35 18.47
N THR A 586 -4.36 20.99 19.20
CA THR A 586 -3.28 21.94 19.55
C THR A 586 -2.48 22.35 18.32
N TRP A 587 -2.17 21.42 17.40
CA TRP A 587 -1.61 21.77 16.09
C TRP A 587 -2.47 22.83 15.41
N ALA A 588 -3.76 22.53 15.21
CA ALA A 588 -4.64 23.42 14.46
C ALA A 588 -4.73 24.82 15.12
N LYS A 589 -4.88 24.88 16.44
CA LYS A 589 -4.95 26.14 17.20
C LYS A 589 -3.63 26.91 17.17
N THR A 590 -2.48 26.25 17.33
CA THR A 590 -1.15 26.90 17.25
C THR A 590 -0.93 27.55 15.90
N ALA A 591 -1.18 26.83 14.80
CA ALA A 591 -1.03 27.38 13.46
C ALA A 591 -1.96 28.60 13.21
N ILE A 592 -3.17 28.58 13.77
CA ILE A 592 -4.11 29.71 13.64
C ILE A 592 -3.68 30.92 14.46
N LEU A 593 -3.16 30.71 15.68
CA LEU A 593 -2.64 31.79 16.51
C LEU A 593 -1.40 32.44 15.87
N VAL A 594 -0.48 31.62 15.31
CA VAL A 594 0.65 32.12 14.50
C VAL A 594 0.15 32.97 13.33
N GLN A 595 -0.85 32.49 12.60
CA GLN A 595 -1.46 33.25 11.50
C GLN A 595 -2.08 34.56 11.98
N ALA A 596 -2.79 34.56 13.12
CA ALA A 596 -3.42 35.76 13.67
C ALA A 596 -2.39 36.84 14.02
N ILE A 597 -1.31 36.46 14.70
CA ILE A 597 -0.21 37.36 15.07
C ILE A 597 0.43 37.94 13.80
N ALA A 598 0.82 37.07 12.88
CA ALA A 598 1.47 37.50 11.64
C ALA A 598 0.60 38.42 10.79
N SER A 599 -0.69 38.11 10.64
CA SER A 599 -1.61 38.88 9.79
C SER A 599 -1.93 40.24 10.41
N TYR A 600 -1.97 40.33 11.75
CA TYR A 600 -2.27 41.57 12.43
C TYR A 600 -1.09 42.57 12.42
N PHE A 601 0.15 42.08 12.46
CA PHE A 601 1.37 42.90 12.53
C PHE A 601 2.22 42.89 11.24
N GLU A 602 1.63 42.50 10.10
CA GLU A 602 2.34 42.23 8.83
C GLU A 602 3.28 43.39 8.41
N ASN A 603 2.83 44.63 8.60
CA ASN A 603 3.45 45.81 7.97
C ASN A 603 4.33 46.68 8.89
N SER A 604 4.53 46.34 10.17
CA SER A 604 5.27 47.20 11.10
C SER A 604 6.28 46.43 11.96
N ARG A 605 7.58 46.62 11.67
CA ARG A 605 8.67 46.07 12.48
C ARG A 605 8.64 46.59 13.92
N GLU A 606 8.26 47.85 14.11
CA GLU A 606 8.14 48.47 15.43
C GLU A 606 7.05 47.81 16.26
N GLU A 607 5.88 47.54 15.66
CA GLU A 607 4.79 46.84 16.35
C GLU A 607 5.16 45.38 16.65
N ARG A 608 5.93 44.71 15.78
CA ARG A 608 6.44 43.36 16.08
C ARG A 608 7.38 43.34 17.28
N ILE A 609 8.31 44.31 17.36
CA ILE A 609 9.21 44.46 18.51
C ILE A 609 8.41 44.79 19.78
N GLU A 610 7.38 45.65 19.68
CA GLU A 610 6.50 45.94 20.82
C GLU A 610 5.75 44.68 21.27
N PHE A 611 5.17 43.92 20.34
CA PHE A 611 4.51 42.65 20.64
C PHE A 611 5.45 41.67 21.34
N ALA A 612 6.67 41.48 20.83
CA ALA A 612 7.66 40.58 21.42
C ALA A 612 8.03 41.00 22.86
N ASN A 613 8.30 42.29 23.07
CA ASN A 613 8.61 42.81 24.39
C ASN A 613 7.46 42.64 25.39
N GLU A 614 6.21 42.84 24.97
CA GLU A 614 5.05 42.64 25.84
C GLU A 614 4.78 41.15 26.08
N PHE A 615 4.99 40.29 25.09
CA PHE A 615 4.87 38.84 25.21
C PHE A 615 5.83 38.29 26.27
N GLN A 616 7.10 38.72 26.27
CA GLN A 616 8.10 38.30 27.26
C GLN A 616 7.80 38.77 28.69
N LYS A 617 7.16 39.93 28.86
CA LYS A 617 6.79 40.48 30.18
C LYS A 617 5.51 39.89 30.75
N PHE A 618 4.66 39.33 29.90
CA PHE A 618 3.31 38.87 30.27
C PHE A 618 3.29 37.85 31.43
N PRO A 619 4.18 36.84 31.50
CA PRO A 619 4.20 35.88 32.62
C PRO A 619 4.31 36.55 34.00
N ASN A 620 5.00 37.71 34.06
CA ASN A 620 5.30 38.42 35.29
C ASN A 620 4.24 39.49 35.66
N THR A 621 3.24 39.74 34.82
CA THR A 621 2.30 40.88 34.95
C THR A 621 0.86 40.49 35.30
N ARG A 622 0.61 39.23 35.73
CA ARG A 622 -0.71 38.63 36.01
C ARG A 622 -1.63 39.36 37.02
N GLY A 623 -1.25 40.52 37.55
CA GLY A 623 -1.96 41.24 38.61
C GLY A 623 -2.70 42.53 38.24
N TYR A 624 -2.62 43.08 37.02
CA TYR A 624 -3.08 44.47 36.80
C TYR A 624 -3.75 44.71 35.42
N ILE A 625 -5.07 44.98 35.42
CA ILE A 625 -5.71 46.24 34.97
C ILE A 625 -7.14 46.04 34.42
N ASN A 626 -8.07 46.73 35.07
CA ASN A 626 -9.41 47.08 34.62
C ASN A 626 -9.40 48.01 33.39
N GLY A 627 -10.24 47.69 32.40
CA GLY A 627 -11.18 48.64 31.78
C GLY A 627 -10.65 49.83 30.95
N ARG A 628 -10.86 49.71 29.62
CA ARG A 628 -11.12 50.76 28.61
C ARG A 628 -9.94 51.57 28.03
N ARG A 629 -9.57 51.26 26.78
CA ARG A 629 -9.95 51.99 25.54
C ARG A 629 -9.32 51.28 24.32
N LEU A 630 -10.09 51.13 23.23
CA LEU A 630 -9.58 50.73 21.91
C LEU A 630 -8.56 51.77 21.43
N ASP A 631 -7.31 51.51 21.77
CA ASP A 631 -6.10 52.07 21.21
C ASP A 631 -5.22 50.86 20.93
N VAL A 632 -4.36 50.87 19.91
CA VAL A 632 -3.64 49.70 19.34
C VAL A 632 -3.07 48.74 20.41
N LYS A 633 -2.68 49.27 21.58
CA LYS A 633 -2.24 48.53 22.78
C LYS A 633 -3.24 47.50 23.33
N GLN A 634 -4.56 47.73 23.24
CA GLN A 634 -5.54 46.80 23.79
C GLN A 634 -5.75 45.57 22.90
N ALA A 635 -5.60 45.71 21.57
CA ALA A 635 -5.64 44.58 20.65
C ALA A 635 -4.41 43.69 20.81
N THR A 636 -3.21 44.29 20.91
CA THR A 636 -1.96 43.58 21.24
C THR A 636 -2.08 42.81 22.55
N LYS A 637 -2.54 43.47 23.61
CA LYS A 637 -2.76 42.81 24.91
C LYS A 637 -3.77 41.67 24.81
N GLY A 638 -4.89 41.88 24.10
CA GLY A 638 -5.91 40.85 23.89
C GLY A 638 -5.39 39.63 23.13
N LEU A 639 -4.52 39.83 22.14
CA LEU A 639 -3.90 38.73 21.40
C LEU A 639 -2.91 37.95 22.27
N ILE A 640 -2.10 38.64 23.08
CA ILE A 640 -1.21 38.00 24.05
C ILE A 640 -2.02 37.21 25.09
N GLU A 641 -3.07 37.81 25.67
CA GLU A 641 -3.98 37.16 26.61
C GLU A 641 -4.61 35.90 26.00
N MET A 642 -5.01 35.96 24.73
CA MET A 642 -5.55 34.83 23.99
C MET A 642 -4.53 33.70 23.80
N VAL A 643 -3.30 34.01 23.41
CA VAL A 643 -2.22 33.02 23.29
C VAL A 643 -1.99 32.37 24.64
N PHE A 644 -1.75 33.15 25.69
CA PHE A 644 -1.52 32.63 27.03
C PHE A 644 -2.70 31.79 27.55
N ALA A 645 -3.94 32.23 27.35
CA ALA A 645 -5.12 31.44 27.74
C ALA A 645 -5.15 30.09 27.02
N THR A 646 -4.83 30.07 25.72
CA THR A 646 -4.78 28.85 24.92
C THR A 646 -3.64 27.93 25.36
N LEU A 647 -2.44 28.46 25.66
CA LEU A 647 -1.32 27.66 26.16
C LEU A 647 -1.57 27.09 27.55
N ASN A 648 -2.24 27.83 28.43
CA ASN A 648 -2.66 27.30 29.73
C ASN A 648 -3.68 26.16 29.56
N GLN A 649 -4.60 26.26 28.59
CA GLN A 649 -5.51 25.17 28.27
C GLN A 649 -4.74 23.93 27.77
N PHE A 650 -3.77 24.12 26.86
CA PHE A 650 -2.93 23.01 26.39
C PHE A 650 -2.20 22.33 27.53
N SER A 651 -1.58 23.11 28.41
CA SER A 651 -0.88 22.55 29.57
C SER A 651 -1.82 21.81 30.52
N LEU A 652 -3.04 22.31 30.72
CA LEU A 652 -4.05 21.61 31.50
C LEU A 652 -4.46 20.27 30.86
N ASP A 653 -4.67 20.26 29.54
CA ASP A 653 -4.99 19.04 28.80
C ASP A 653 -3.84 18.02 28.89
N ALA A 654 -2.59 18.46 28.73
CA ALA A 654 -1.40 17.61 28.90
C ALA A 654 -1.25 17.08 30.34
N LEU A 655 -1.52 17.91 31.35
CA LEU A 655 -1.48 17.50 32.75
C LEU A 655 -2.54 16.43 33.05
N VAL A 656 -3.71 16.52 32.43
CA VAL A 656 -4.79 15.53 32.58
C VAL A 656 -4.44 14.21 31.88
N VAL A 657 -3.86 14.25 30.67
CA VAL A 657 -3.56 13.04 29.89
C VAL A 657 -2.28 12.35 30.36
N HIS A 658 -1.20 13.11 30.58
CA HIS A 658 0.15 12.59 30.84
C HIS A 658 0.65 12.81 32.26
N GLY A 659 -0.04 13.63 33.07
CA GLY A 659 0.41 13.96 34.42
C GLY A 659 1.57 14.96 34.49
N GLU A 660 1.91 15.60 33.36
CA GLU A 660 3.02 16.54 33.26
C GLU A 660 2.54 17.98 33.00
N ASP A 661 3.10 18.94 33.75
CA ASP A 661 2.90 20.37 33.50
C ASP A 661 3.94 20.86 32.48
N ILE A 662 3.49 21.08 31.25
CA ILE A 662 4.32 21.53 30.13
C ILE A 662 4.26 23.05 29.91
N THR A 663 3.65 23.80 30.83
CA THR A 663 3.43 25.24 30.71
C THR A 663 4.71 25.99 30.35
N HIS A 664 5.80 25.67 31.05
CA HIS A 664 7.09 26.30 30.84
C HIS A 664 7.66 26.02 29.44
N HIS A 665 7.61 24.78 29.00
CA HIS A 665 8.11 24.37 27.69
C HIS A 665 7.30 25.02 26.56
N LEU A 666 5.97 25.07 26.68
CA LEU A 666 5.12 25.76 25.72
C LEU A 666 5.50 27.24 25.62
N TYR A 667 5.69 27.94 26.74
CA TYR A 667 6.09 29.35 26.71
C TYR A 667 7.46 29.56 26.08
N GLN A 668 8.45 28.71 26.39
CA GLN A 668 9.77 28.81 25.78
C GLN A 668 9.72 28.62 24.26
N SER A 669 8.96 27.65 23.77
CA SER A 669 8.81 27.43 22.33
C SER A 669 8.14 28.61 21.63
N TRP A 670 7.09 29.18 22.23
CA TRP A 670 6.43 30.36 21.71
C TRP A 670 7.31 31.62 21.78
N GLU A 671 8.04 31.82 22.88
CA GLU A 671 8.99 32.92 23.01
C GLU A 671 10.07 32.85 21.93
N LYS A 672 10.66 31.67 21.71
CA LYS A 672 11.63 31.44 20.64
C LYS A 672 11.06 31.84 19.28
N TRP A 673 9.87 31.37 18.94
CA TRP A 673 9.21 31.72 17.67
C TRP A 673 8.93 33.23 17.55
N VAL A 674 8.37 33.87 18.57
CA VAL A 674 8.08 35.31 18.58
C VAL A 674 9.37 36.13 18.37
N LEU A 675 10.47 35.73 19.01
CA LEU A 675 11.76 36.40 18.89
C LEU A 675 12.37 36.25 17.49
N THR A 676 12.24 35.09 16.85
CA THR A 676 12.65 34.89 15.46
C THR A 676 11.78 35.70 14.51
N TRP A 677 10.46 35.63 14.67
CA TRP A 677 9.51 36.33 13.81
C TRP A 677 9.63 37.85 13.87
N GLN A 678 9.94 38.46 15.03
CA GLN A 678 10.09 39.92 15.10
C GLN A 678 11.22 40.45 14.21
N GLU A 679 12.30 39.70 14.02
CA GLU A 679 13.48 40.13 13.27
C GLU A 679 13.20 40.19 11.77
N GLY A 680 12.67 39.10 11.20
CA GLY A 680 12.38 38.97 9.77
C GLY A 680 10.98 39.38 9.35
N GLY A 681 9.99 39.20 10.21
CA GLY A 681 8.56 39.41 9.92
C GLY A 681 7.88 38.30 9.12
N ASP A 682 8.63 37.32 8.61
CA ASP A 682 8.06 36.16 7.93
C ASP A 682 7.53 35.16 8.96
N ARG A 683 6.21 34.97 8.95
CA ARG A 683 5.55 34.04 9.87
C ARG A 683 6.02 32.60 9.74
N ARG A 684 6.50 32.21 8.55
CA ARG A 684 6.90 30.84 8.26
C ARG A 684 8.27 30.50 8.83
N GLU A 685 9.04 31.50 9.20
CA GLU A 685 10.33 31.33 9.87
C GLU A 685 10.07 30.84 11.31
N GLY A 686 10.40 29.57 11.57
CA GLY A 686 10.18 28.90 12.86
C GLY A 686 8.76 28.35 13.11
N GLU A 687 7.79 28.53 12.20
CA GLU A 687 6.43 28.00 12.36
C GLU A 687 6.42 26.48 12.48
N ALA A 688 7.18 25.79 11.62
CA ALA A 688 7.21 24.34 11.59
C ALA A 688 7.82 23.75 12.87
N GLU A 689 8.92 24.33 13.36
CA GLU A 689 9.50 23.97 14.66
C GLU A 689 8.51 24.16 15.81
N LEU A 690 7.80 25.30 15.87
CA LEU A 690 6.80 25.55 16.90
C LEU A 690 5.68 24.51 16.86
N LEU A 691 5.22 24.12 15.67
CA LEU A 691 4.20 23.08 15.50
C LEU A 691 4.71 21.72 15.95
N VAL A 692 5.89 21.29 15.50
CA VAL A 692 6.48 20.01 15.89
C VAL A 692 6.67 19.95 17.41
N GLN A 693 7.21 21.00 18.01
CA GLN A 693 7.43 21.01 19.45
C GLN A 693 6.12 21.01 20.23
N THR A 694 5.10 21.74 19.78
CA THR A 694 3.77 21.70 20.40
C THR A 694 3.21 20.27 20.35
N ILE A 695 3.22 19.63 19.18
CA ILE A 695 2.68 18.27 19.00
C ILE A 695 3.40 17.27 19.90
N ASN A 696 4.75 17.28 19.89
CA ASN A 696 5.54 16.38 20.71
C ASN A 696 5.31 16.60 22.21
N LEU A 697 5.21 17.85 22.68
CA LEU A 697 4.87 18.13 24.08
C LEU A 697 3.48 17.60 24.43
N MET A 698 2.49 17.75 23.55
CA MET A 698 1.14 17.21 23.76
C MET A 698 1.07 15.68 23.68
N ALA A 699 2.05 15.05 23.05
CA ALA A 699 2.22 13.58 23.04
C ALA A 699 2.95 13.05 24.29
N GLY A 700 3.35 13.91 25.23
CA GLY A 700 4.10 13.53 26.43
C GLY A 700 5.61 13.40 26.20
N HIS A 701 6.14 13.99 25.13
CA HIS A 701 7.56 13.95 24.80
C HIS A 701 8.26 15.25 25.24
N THR A 702 8.64 15.35 26.51
CA THR A 702 9.50 16.43 27.03
C THR A 702 10.97 16.07 26.82
N HIS A 703 11.49 16.25 25.61
CA HIS A 703 12.91 16.02 25.34
C HIS A 703 13.75 17.24 25.74
N SER A 704 14.95 17.02 26.28
CA SER A 704 15.94 18.09 26.39
C SER A 704 16.43 18.41 24.98
N GLN A 705 16.45 19.69 24.62
CA GLN A 705 16.98 20.21 23.34
C GLN A 705 18.50 19.95 23.15
N GLU A 706 19.11 19.08 23.95
CA GLU A 706 20.56 18.83 23.99
C GLU A 706 21.00 17.67 23.07
N GLU A 707 20.07 16.98 22.42
CA GLU A 707 20.41 15.95 21.43
C GLU A 707 20.68 16.58 20.05
N GLU A 708 21.91 16.43 19.56
CA GLU A 708 22.39 16.95 18.26
C GLU A 708 21.46 16.58 17.08
N LEU A 709 20.87 15.39 17.12
CA LEU A 709 19.91 14.93 16.11
C LEU A 709 18.63 15.77 16.09
N TYR A 710 18.11 16.12 17.26
CA TYR A 710 16.86 16.88 17.40
C TYR A 710 17.02 18.29 16.81
N GLU A 711 18.14 18.94 17.10
CA GLU A 711 18.51 20.24 16.51
C GLU A 711 18.68 20.15 14.99
N ARG A 712 19.29 19.07 14.48
CA ARG A 712 19.42 18.87 13.02
C ARG A 712 18.05 18.69 12.35
N LEU A 713 17.15 17.91 12.95
CA LEU A 713 15.78 17.72 12.47
C LEU A 713 15.00 19.04 12.44
N PHE A 714 15.10 19.87 13.47
CA PHE A 714 14.48 21.20 13.48
C PHE A 714 15.02 22.10 12.39
N LYS A 715 16.35 22.19 12.26
CA LYS A 715 16.97 23.02 11.24
C LYS A 715 16.49 22.65 9.84
N LEU A 716 16.48 21.36 9.51
CA LEU A 716 16.00 20.87 8.21
C LEU A 716 14.52 21.14 8.02
N THR A 717 13.70 20.81 9.01
CA THR A 717 12.24 21.01 8.96
C THR A 717 11.88 22.48 8.75
N ASN A 718 12.49 23.40 9.50
CA ASN A 718 12.30 24.83 9.31
C ASN A 718 12.77 25.30 7.93
N THR A 719 13.97 24.88 7.50
CA THR A 719 14.53 25.25 6.19
C THR A 719 13.58 24.84 5.06
N VAL A 720 13.14 23.58 5.06
CA VAL A 720 12.22 23.06 4.03
C VAL A 720 10.88 23.78 4.09
N CYS A 721 10.26 23.91 5.26
CA CYS A 721 8.94 24.53 5.38
C CYS A 721 8.95 26.01 4.99
N HIS A 722 10.05 26.72 5.29
CA HIS A 722 10.27 28.10 4.89
C HIS A 722 10.40 28.23 3.37
N GLN A 723 11.26 27.42 2.74
CA GLN A 723 11.42 27.38 1.28
C GLN A 723 10.12 27.01 0.56
N LEU A 724 9.38 26.00 1.03
CA LEU A 724 8.07 25.61 0.51
C LEU A 724 7.06 26.76 0.60
N GLY A 725 7.15 27.54 1.66
CA GLY A 725 6.32 28.71 1.87
C GLY A 725 6.54 29.82 0.85
N HIS A 726 7.81 30.14 0.59
CA HIS A 726 8.21 31.06 -0.46
C HIS A 726 7.79 30.54 -1.84
N TYR A 727 8.03 29.26 -2.13
CA TYR A 727 7.63 28.64 -3.40
C TYR A 727 6.11 28.74 -3.63
N HIS A 728 5.31 28.47 -2.61
CA HIS A 728 3.86 28.61 -2.69
C HIS A 728 3.43 30.06 -2.97
N HIS A 729 4.05 31.03 -2.31
CA HIS A 729 3.72 32.44 -2.50
C HIS A 729 4.05 32.91 -3.93
N LEU A 730 5.22 32.53 -4.45
CA LEU A 730 5.66 32.89 -5.82
C LEU A 730 4.76 32.30 -6.91
N ASN A 731 4.14 31.15 -6.66
CA ASN A 731 3.34 30.44 -7.67
C ASN A 731 1.83 30.59 -7.50
N LYS A 732 1.37 31.36 -6.50
CA LYS A 732 -0.06 31.49 -6.17
C LYS A 732 -0.92 32.05 -7.32
N ASP A 733 -0.34 32.88 -8.18
CA ASP A 733 -1.06 33.58 -9.26
C ASP A 733 -0.81 32.97 -10.66
N LYS A 734 -0.05 31.87 -10.77
CA LYS A 734 0.26 31.25 -12.06
C LYS A 734 -0.82 30.25 -12.49
N GLN A 735 -1.23 30.31 -13.76
CA GLN A 735 -2.18 29.33 -14.32
C GLN A 735 -1.56 27.92 -14.42
N PRO A 736 -2.37 26.85 -14.27
CA PRO A 736 -1.88 25.48 -14.09
C PRO A 736 -1.02 24.90 -15.23
N GLN A 737 -1.12 25.43 -16.46
CA GLN A 737 -0.43 24.87 -17.63
C GLN A 737 1.09 25.15 -17.69
N GLN A 738 1.66 25.95 -16.78
CA GLN A 738 3.11 26.24 -16.79
C GLN A 738 3.95 25.36 -15.86
N VAL A 739 3.33 24.50 -15.04
CA VAL A 739 4.04 23.59 -14.11
C VAL A 739 4.02 22.14 -14.62
N GLU A 740 3.75 21.92 -15.90
CA GLU A 740 4.13 20.64 -16.51
C GLU A 740 5.67 20.57 -16.50
N ASP A 741 6.21 19.62 -15.73
CA ASP A 741 7.59 19.17 -15.80
C ASP A 741 7.90 18.77 -17.26
N ASN A 742 8.28 19.75 -18.09
CA ASN A 742 9.11 19.49 -19.24
C ASN A 742 10.34 18.80 -18.67
N GLY A 743 10.51 17.52 -18.98
CA GLY A 743 11.56 16.62 -18.45
C GLY A 743 13.01 17.02 -18.77
N GLY A 744 13.27 18.30 -19.01
CA GLY A 744 14.59 18.92 -18.97
C GLY A 744 14.69 19.87 -17.77
N TYR A 745 15.50 19.51 -16.78
CA TYR A 745 15.99 20.42 -15.76
C TYR A 745 16.77 21.56 -16.44
N ASN A 746 16.09 22.64 -16.82
CA ASN A 746 16.78 23.89 -17.13
C ASN A 746 17.24 24.48 -15.80
N ASN A 747 18.50 24.23 -15.45
CA ASN A 747 19.20 24.71 -14.24
C ASN A 747 19.36 26.25 -14.16
N SER A 748 18.71 27.01 -15.04
CA SER A 748 18.81 28.47 -15.13
C SER A 748 17.57 29.22 -14.62
N ASN A 749 16.47 28.53 -14.32
CA ASN A 749 15.27 29.17 -13.77
C ASN A 749 15.34 29.17 -12.22
N PRO A 750 15.23 30.32 -11.52
CA PRO A 750 15.27 30.37 -10.05
C PRO A 750 14.30 29.40 -9.36
N GLU A 751 13.15 29.14 -9.99
CA GLU A 751 12.13 28.23 -9.48
C GLU A 751 12.52 26.75 -9.55
N SER A 752 13.24 26.34 -10.60
CA SER A 752 13.74 24.96 -10.72
C SER A 752 14.84 24.70 -9.70
N ILE A 753 15.70 25.70 -9.46
CA ILE A 753 16.76 25.64 -8.44
C ILE A 753 16.13 25.51 -7.04
N SER A 754 15.10 26.30 -6.73
CA SER A 754 14.39 26.20 -5.45
C SER A 754 13.75 24.82 -5.25
N LYS A 755 13.08 24.26 -6.28
CA LYS A 755 12.49 22.91 -6.21
C LYS A 755 13.56 21.84 -5.94
N LEU A 756 14.71 21.91 -6.61
CA LEU A 756 15.82 20.98 -6.42
C LEU A 756 16.39 21.03 -5.00
N GLN A 757 16.58 22.23 -4.44
CA GLN A 757 17.06 22.38 -3.06
C GLN A 757 16.06 21.82 -2.06
N ILE A 758 14.77 22.13 -2.22
CA ILE A 758 13.70 21.59 -1.37
C ILE A 758 13.69 20.06 -1.41
N GLU A 759 13.81 19.45 -2.58
CA GLU A 759 13.87 17.99 -2.71
C GLU A 759 15.13 17.41 -2.04
N SER A 760 16.28 18.07 -2.15
CA SER A 760 17.52 17.64 -1.49
C SER A 760 17.39 17.65 0.03
N ASP A 761 16.92 18.76 0.60
CA ASP A 761 16.73 18.93 2.04
C ASP A 761 15.67 17.95 2.58
N MET A 762 14.63 17.66 1.78
CA MET A 762 13.64 16.63 2.11
C MET A 762 14.21 15.21 2.11
N ARG A 763 15.12 14.86 1.20
CA ARG A 763 15.79 13.55 1.20
C ARG A 763 16.61 13.37 2.48
N GLU A 764 17.32 14.41 2.91
CA GLU A 764 18.08 14.39 4.18
C GLU A 764 17.14 14.23 5.38
N LEU A 765 16.04 14.98 5.44
CA LEU A 765 15.04 14.85 6.51
C LEU A 765 14.47 13.42 6.57
N VAL A 766 14.10 12.85 5.43
CA VAL A 766 13.56 11.48 5.36
C VAL A 766 14.59 10.45 5.81
N GLN A 767 15.87 10.62 5.47
CA GLN A 767 16.94 9.74 5.93
C GLN A 767 17.06 9.75 7.45
N LEU A 768 17.05 10.93 8.07
CA LEU A 768 17.14 11.06 9.52
C LEU A 768 15.89 10.47 10.22
N VAL A 769 14.71 10.70 9.66
CA VAL A 769 13.45 10.20 10.25
C VAL A 769 13.35 8.68 10.20
N LEU A 770 13.78 8.06 9.08
CA LEU A 770 13.67 6.61 8.88
C LEU A 770 14.83 5.81 9.49
N ASN A 771 15.94 6.44 9.84
CA ASN A 771 17.04 5.73 10.49
C ASN A 771 16.63 5.30 11.91
N SER A 772 16.68 4.01 12.23
CA SER A 772 16.34 3.50 13.57
C SER A 772 17.55 3.35 14.49
N SER A 773 18.78 3.58 14.03
CA SER A 773 20.00 3.30 14.80
C SER A 773 20.38 4.39 15.81
N ASP A 774 19.66 5.51 15.83
CA ASP A 774 20.01 6.72 16.59
C ASP A 774 19.48 6.77 18.04
N GLY A 775 18.58 5.84 18.41
CA GLY A 775 18.01 5.75 19.75
C GLY A 775 16.83 6.71 20.04
N MET A 776 16.52 7.63 19.13
CA MET A 776 15.39 8.54 19.26
C MET A 776 14.07 7.80 18.94
N ASP A 777 13.03 8.06 19.73
CA ASP A 777 11.70 7.48 19.50
C ASP A 777 11.19 7.78 18.09
N SER A 778 10.71 6.76 17.38
CA SER A 778 10.25 6.92 16.00
C SER A 778 9.06 7.87 15.89
N ASN A 779 8.17 7.91 16.89
CA ASN A 779 6.98 8.77 16.87
C ASN A 779 7.36 10.25 16.84
N ILE A 780 8.38 10.62 17.62
CA ILE A 780 8.94 11.99 17.64
C ILE A 780 9.44 12.37 16.25
N LYS A 781 10.22 11.49 15.62
CA LYS A 781 10.75 11.71 14.26
C LYS A 781 9.63 11.79 13.23
N GLN A 782 8.59 10.97 13.34
CA GLN A 782 7.44 11.01 12.44
C GLN A 782 6.67 12.34 12.54
N THR A 783 6.65 13.02 13.70
CA THR A 783 6.04 14.36 13.82
C THR A 783 6.70 15.38 12.90
N PHE A 784 8.05 15.40 12.82
CA PHE A 784 8.78 16.28 11.91
C PHE A 784 8.38 16.04 10.44
N LEU A 785 8.29 14.77 10.05
CA LEU A 785 7.89 14.40 8.70
C LEU A 785 6.43 14.78 8.42
N ALA A 786 5.51 14.52 9.34
CA ALA A 786 4.09 14.85 9.21
C ALA A 786 3.86 16.36 9.01
N VAL A 787 4.49 17.19 9.86
CA VAL A 787 4.43 18.65 9.71
C VAL A 787 5.01 19.08 8.37
N THR A 788 6.19 18.60 8.00
CA THR A 788 6.83 18.99 6.73
C THR A 788 6.02 18.58 5.51
N LYS A 789 5.44 17.38 5.52
CA LYS A 789 4.53 16.90 4.45
C LYS A 789 3.28 17.76 4.32
N SER A 790 2.75 18.31 5.42
CA SER A 790 1.61 19.24 5.38
C SER A 790 1.94 20.55 4.65
N PHE A 791 3.16 21.08 4.83
CA PHE A 791 3.66 22.25 4.11
C PHE A 791 3.89 21.91 2.64
N TYR A 792 4.44 20.74 2.36
CA TYR A 792 4.69 20.29 0.99
C TYR A 792 3.38 20.13 0.21
N TYR A 793 2.39 19.47 0.81
CA TYR A 793 1.03 19.34 0.26
C TYR A 793 0.43 20.71 -0.04
N THR A 794 0.55 21.65 0.90
CA THR A 794 0.04 23.02 0.76
C THR A 794 0.69 23.78 -0.40
N ALA A 795 1.99 23.56 -0.63
CA ALA A 795 2.78 24.24 -1.64
C ALA A 795 2.53 23.71 -3.06
N PHE A 796 2.39 22.39 -3.22
CA PHE A 796 2.33 21.73 -4.53
C PHE A 796 0.93 21.31 -4.97
N THR A 797 -0.06 21.27 -4.07
CA THR A 797 -1.42 20.85 -4.43
C THR A 797 -2.27 22.02 -4.89
N HIS A 798 -2.90 21.86 -6.06
CA HIS A 798 -3.79 22.88 -6.61
C HIS A 798 -4.95 23.22 -5.65
N PRO A 799 -5.32 24.51 -5.44
CA PRO A 799 -6.35 24.89 -4.48
C PRO A 799 -7.72 24.21 -4.69
N GLY A 800 -8.10 23.93 -5.94
CA GLY A 800 -9.31 23.17 -6.26
C GLY A 800 -9.26 21.72 -5.76
N THR A 801 -8.10 21.08 -5.90
CA THR A 801 -7.84 19.73 -5.38
C THR A 801 -7.84 19.70 -3.85
N VAL A 802 -7.28 20.74 -3.22
CA VAL A 802 -7.35 20.89 -1.75
C VAL A 802 -8.81 20.99 -1.28
N ASN A 803 -9.63 21.80 -1.94
CA ASN A 803 -11.05 21.90 -1.59
C ASN A 803 -11.79 20.55 -1.78
N TYR A 804 -11.50 19.84 -2.87
CA TYR A 804 -12.04 18.50 -3.12
C TYR A 804 -11.63 17.51 -2.02
N HIS A 805 -10.36 17.49 -1.63
CA HIS A 805 -9.86 16.64 -0.54
C HIS A 805 -10.50 17.00 0.80
N ILE A 806 -10.66 18.30 1.13
CA ILE A 806 -11.35 18.74 2.34
C ILE A 806 -12.78 18.19 2.38
N ALA A 807 -13.53 18.31 1.29
CA ALA A 807 -14.90 17.81 1.19
C ALA A 807 -14.95 16.29 1.41
N LYS A 808 -14.12 15.54 0.67
CA LYS A 808 -14.05 14.08 0.75
C LYS A 808 -13.61 13.56 2.12
N VAL A 809 -12.62 14.21 2.73
CA VAL A 809 -12.00 13.72 3.98
C VAL A 809 -12.82 14.07 5.21
N LEU A 810 -13.35 15.28 5.31
CA LEU A 810 -14.02 15.74 6.53
C LEU A 810 -15.54 15.59 6.49
N PHE A 811 -16.16 15.62 5.30
CA PHE A 811 -17.61 15.82 5.20
C PHE A 811 -18.35 14.75 4.39
N GLU A 812 -17.65 13.96 3.57
CA GLU A 812 -18.25 12.87 2.81
C GLU A 812 -17.95 11.52 3.46
N ARG A 813 -19.00 10.85 3.98
CA ARG A 813 -18.87 9.49 4.51
C ARG A 813 -18.50 8.49 3.42
N VAL A 814 -17.73 7.50 3.80
CA VAL A 814 -17.44 6.35 2.95
C VAL A 814 -18.60 5.35 3.05
N VAL A 815 -19.08 4.84 1.91
CA VAL A 815 -20.21 3.89 1.82
C VAL A 815 -19.73 2.52 1.37
#